data_AF-A0A8J5QGH4-F1
#
_entry.id   AF-A0A8J5QGH4-F1
#
_cell.length_a   1.000
_cell.length_b   1.000
_cell.length_c   1.000
_cell.angle_alpha   90.00
_cell.angle_beta   90.00
_cell.angle_gamma   90.00
#
_symmetry.space_group_name_H-M   'P 1'
#
loop_
_entity.id
_entity.type
_entity.pdbx_description
1 polymer ?
#
loop_
_entity_poly.entity_id
_entity_poly.type
_entity_poly.pdbx_seq_one_letter_code
_entity_poly.pdbx_strand_id
1 'polypeptide(L)'
;MLILKPLLTVFFLVDFVLAKRGELSVTHKPDLAYVACGTVLASNPEELFMFCEVENQPALGSMANCLVDTFGIEDDKYIQGFLSFCKHLTRDEFVDSYHNASFYIRDGHGEKFGENYDPPFPIRTYPEAVIHIWNVSYRMALTDNWSIWYGTALLSYWGLIMLISGIQYWSYFLFPTVVQSMHGNVINSIRRHFTLPPFIKHAHLSRQAWRKIFIWIIPLRFEVLVIIGHFILCILFCSTNVFMSSYGFIALSIGSRTGALVSFTIPLLILFAGRNNFTQWLTGWNYCRFLIFHRYIARSMFLMLMAHVASKTITVKKLSNYSEHMKLDYMIWGVVAATCAGLLLFHSLQVFRNANYEIFVILHNLFVLFFIIGGWHHTKVVGAIQLFFAATAVWAFDKFLRLVRVVSFGVREATVELTSDETLRLTVVRPSWWKPRPGCHAFVYFLEPRFFWQSHPFSITDSIDEENTITFFMKVKNGITGRLSNELSKLPTPVLNIKVLVEGPYGQYLPLHKFERVFYWVVHHYKSVGWFYNELMKFKGTNIEPVICVCHPDLCSDIEIYSPVSLGKSDSESDGTNLKEKDNIRPIVAEVPESKADESQVSNLKEKLSFVEFREGRPNIQEIIANEVNECSANIPSSKKVAPAPLATRSKQSAAPKNPLIDSTPKNFGIGQAVQPKRNLSRFVKWPEYVRLQRQKKILSLRLKVPPTIAQFSNTLDKNTAAQAFKLFNKYRPETAAEKKERLTKEAAAIAEGKSAKDVSPKPVVVKYGLNHVVSLIENKKAKLVLIANDVDPIELVVFLPALCKKMGVPYAIVKGKARLGTLVHKKNSAVAALTEVNAADEAELSKLVSTINANFIEKYEDNRRHWGGGIMGSKANDKIAKRAKAAQTAA
;
A
#
# COMPACT_ATOMS: atom_id res chain seq x y z
N MET A 1 26.78 -4.57 25.06
CA MET A 1 25.84 -4.38 26.20
C MET A 1 25.72 -2.92 26.69
N LEU A 2 26.53 -1.98 26.15
CA LEU A 2 26.51 -0.54 26.47
C LEU A 2 25.63 0.34 25.55
N ILE A 3 24.95 -0.24 24.56
CA ILE A 3 24.09 0.49 23.60
C ILE A 3 22.59 0.15 23.79
N LEU A 4 22.25 -0.78 24.69
CA LEU A 4 20.87 -1.25 24.88
C LEU A 4 20.09 -0.52 25.99
N LYS A 5 20.78 0.13 26.94
CA LYS A 5 20.16 0.91 28.02
C LYS A 5 19.40 2.18 27.58
N PRO A 6 19.79 2.90 26.50
CA PRO A 6 19.07 4.09 26.06
C PRO A 6 17.96 3.83 25.03
N LEU A 7 17.81 2.61 24.49
CA LEU A 7 16.88 2.32 23.38
C LEU A 7 15.56 1.67 23.81
N LEU A 8 15.53 0.96 24.95
CA LEU A 8 14.31 0.37 25.54
C LEU A 8 13.55 1.35 26.45
N THR A 9 14.12 2.53 26.68
CA THR A 9 13.73 3.50 27.70
C THR A 9 13.10 4.78 27.13
N VAL A 10 12.84 4.87 25.83
CA VAL A 10 12.45 6.17 25.22
C VAL A 10 10.95 6.47 25.30
N PHE A 11 10.06 5.48 25.39
CA PHE A 11 8.60 5.78 25.45
C PHE A 11 8.03 5.68 26.87
N PHE A 12 8.33 4.62 27.61
CA PHE A 12 7.85 4.48 28.99
C PHE A 12 8.65 5.32 29.98
N LEU A 13 9.93 5.57 29.70
CA LEU A 13 10.79 6.32 30.59
C LEU A 13 10.79 7.82 30.29
N VAL A 14 10.26 8.30 29.17
CA VAL A 14 10.04 9.76 28.99
C VAL A 14 8.86 10.21 29.84
N ASP A 15 7.71 9.54 29.80
CA ASP A 15 6.61 9.88 30.72
C ASP A 15 6.99 9.63 32.19
N PHE A 16 7.74 8.56 32.49
CA PHE A 16 8.25 8.30 33.84
C PHE A 16 9.36 9.28 34.27
N VAL A 17 10.24 9.75 33.38
CA VAL A 17 11.27 10.77 33.69
C VAL A 17 10.65 12.15 33.81
N LEU A 18 9.70 12.50 32.95
CA LEU A 18 8.94 13.75 33.04
C LEU A 18 8.10 13.78 34.32
N ALA A 19 7.43 12.67 34.68
CA ALA A 19 6.74 12.53 35.96
C ALA A 19 7.70 12.55 37.15
N LYS A 20 8.85 11.87 37.07
CA LYS A 20 9.87 11.82 38.14
C LYS A 20 10.64 13.14 38.31
N ARG A 21 10.72 13.97 37.26
CA ARG A 21 11.27 15.33 37.29
C ARG A 21 10.22 16.40 37.64
N GLY A 22 8.95 16.02 37.85
CA GLY A 22 7.86 16.93 38.17
C GLY A 22 7.42 17.81 36.99
N GLU A 23 7.85 17.51 35.76
CA GLU A 23 7.54 18.31 34.56
C GLU A 23 6.10 18.10 34.04
N LEU A 24 5.47 16.97 34.40
CA LEU A 24 4.01 16.79 34.37
C LEU A 24 3.51 16.61 35.79
N SER A 25 3.14 17.72 36.44
CA SER A 25 2.64 17.72 37.82
C SER A 25 1.15 17.39 37.87
N VAL A 26 0.78 16.38 38.64
CA VAL A 26 -0.61 16.15 39.05
C VAL A 26 -0.92 17.12 40.17
N THR A 27 -1.89 18.02 39.96
CA THR A 27 -2.26 19.02 40.96
C THR A 27 -3.02 18.36 42.10
N HIS A 28 -2.56 18.51 43.33
CA HIS A 28 -3.26 18.00 44.50
C HIS A 28 -4.25 19.03 45.04
N LYS A 29 -5.25 18.54 45.80
CA LYS A 29 -6.30 19.39 46.37
C LYS A 29 -5.75 20.56 47.23
N PRO A 30 -4.72 20.35 48.08
CA PRO A 30 -4.17 21.43 48.90
C PRO A 30 -3.46 22.53 48.08
N ASP A 31 -2.85 22.16 46.94
CA ASP A 31 -2.10 23.07 46.06
C ASP A 31 -2.96 24.20 45.47
N LEU A 32 -4.28 24.11 45.60
CA LEU A 32 -5.25 25.06 45.04
C LEU A 32 -5.84 26.01 46.08
N ALA A 33 -5.52 25.84 47.36
CA ALA A 33 -6.07 26.68 48.43
C ALA A 33 -5.70 28.16 48.22
N TYR A 34 -4.41 28.43 47.95
CA TYR A 34 -3.95 29.80 47.70
C TYR A 34 -4.46 30.37 46.37
N VAL A 35 -4.67 29.52 45.35
CA VAL A 35 -5.27 29.93 44.07
C VAL A 35 -6.71 30.40 44.27
N ALA A 36 -7.47 29.70 45.12
CA ALA A 36 -8.84 30.09 45.45
C ALA A 36 -8.89 31.41 46.22
N CYS A 37 -8.02 31.59 47.23
CA CYS A 37 -7.87 32.85 47.94
C CYS A 37 -7.45 34.00 47.01
N GLY A 38 -6.46 33.77 46.16
CA GLY A 38 -6.00 34.72 45.16
C GLY A 38 -7.09 35.12 44.17
N THR A 39 -7.98 34.20 43.76
CA THR A 39 -9.09 34.52 42.85
C THR A 39 -10.15 35.41 43.51
N VAL A 40 -10.29 35.36 44.84
CA VAL A 40 -11.20 36.23 45.60
C VAL A 40 -10.58 37.59 45.88
N LEU A 41 -9.28 37.62 46.16
CA LEU A 41 -8.54 38.82 46.57
C LEU A 41 -7.96 39.62 45.40
N ALA A 42 -7.61 38.95 44.30
CA ALA A 42 -6.97 39.54 43.13
C ALA A 42 -7.70 39.15 41.83
N SER A 43 -7.70 40.10 40.91
CA SER A 43 -8.34 39.99 39.60
C SER A 43 -7.37 39.47 38.54
N ASN A 44 -6.07 39.71 38.71
CA ASN A 44 -5.03 39.41 37.73
C ASN A 44 -3.82 38.67 38.32
N PRO A 45 -3.02 37.96 37.49
CA PRO A 45 -1.86 37.19 37.96
C PRO A 45 -0.72 38.04 38.53
N GLU A 46 -0.54 39.28 38.07
CA GLU A 46 0.50 40.19 38.57
C GLU A 46 0.23 40.61 40.02
N GLU A 47 -1.04 40.82 40.37
CA GLU A 47 -1.50 41.08 41.75
C GLU A 47 -1.23 39.87 42.66
N LEU A 48 -1.21 38.64 42.11
CA LEU A 48 -0.93 37.45 42.91
C LEU A 48 0.52 37.43 43.44
N PHE A 49 1.47 38.02 42.70
CA PHE A 49 2.87 38.11 43.13
C PHE A 49 3.07 39.14 44.25
N MET A 50 2.21 40.16 44.34
CA MET A 50 2.23 41.15 45.43
C MET A 50 2.03 40.48 46.80
N PHE A 51 1.25 39.40 46.86
CA PHE A 51 1.06 38.65 48.10
C PHE A 51 2.30 37.87 48.55
N CYS A 52 3.34 37.74 47.72
CA CYS A 52 4.60 37.13 48.10
C CYS A 52 5.59 38.13 48.75
N GLU A 53 5.23 39.41 48.89
CA GLU A 53 6.12 40.46 49.38
C GLU A 53 5.96 40.69 50.88
N VAL A 54 7.04 40.44 51.64
CA VAL A 54 7.08 40.62 53.10
C VAL A 54 6.92 42.09 53.48
N GLU A 55 7.34 43.02 52.62
CA GLU A 55 7.21 44.46 52.89
C GLU A 55 5.76 44.96 52.72
N ASN A 56 4.97 44.32 51.85
CA ASN A 56 3.55 44.61 51.67
C ASN A 56 2.69 43.80 52.67
N GLN A 57 2.82 44.15 53.95
CA GLN A 57 2.12 43.50 55.05
C GLN A 57 0.59 43.44 54.91
N PRO A 58 -0.13 44.48 54.41
CA PRO A 58 -1.57 44.40 54.16
C PRO A 58 -1.95 43.31 53.15
N ALA A 59 -1.22 43.20 52.04
CA ALA A 59 -1.46 42.18 51.04
C ALA A 59 -1.17 40.78 51.62
N LEU A 60 0.07 40.55 52.08
CA LEU A 60 0.48 39.25 52.64
C LEU A 60 -0.45 38.82 53.79
N GLY A 61 -0.86 39.75 54.64
CA GLY A 61 -1.81 39.55 55.72
C GLY A 61 -3.21 39.13 55.28
N SER A 62 -3.71 39.71 54.17
CA SER A 62 -5.01 39.32 53.58
C SER A 62 -4.98 37.89 53.04
N MET A 63 -3.89 37.52 52.36
CA MET A 63 -3.70 36.16 51.85
C MET A 63 -3.54 35.15 52.99
N ALA A 64 -2.74 35.50 54.00
CA ALA A 64 -2.52 34.66 55.17
C ALA A 64 -3.81 34.44 55.96
N ASN A 65 -4.61 35.50 56.17
CA ASN A 65 -5.93 35.39 56.79
C ASN A 65 -6.89 34.52 55.96
N CYS A 66 -6.96 34.69 54.64
CA CYS A 66 -7.82 33.85 53.80
C CYS A 66 -7.51 32.36 53.94
N LEU A 67 -6.22 31.99 53.90
CA LEU A 67 -5.78 30.62 54.02
C LEU A 67 -6.06 30.03 55.40
N VAL A 68 -5.71 30.77 56.46
CA VAL A 68 -5.85 30.29 57.84
C VAL A 68 -7.31 30.25 58.30
N ASP A 69 -8.12 31.28 58.02
CA ASP A 69 -9.54 31.32 58.42
C ASP A 69 -10.37 30.28 57.67
N THR A 70 -9.97 29.91 56.44
CA THR A 70 -10.71 28.95 55.62
C THR A 70 -10.27 27.50 55.86
N PHE A 71 -8.96 27.24 55.97
CA PHE A 71 -8.42 25.87 56.00
C PHE A 71 -7.77 25.48 57.34
N GLY A 72 -7.60 26.43 58.26
CA GLY A 72 -7.00 26.23 59.57
C GLY A 72 -5.47 26.37 59.56
N ILE A 73 -4.91 26.88 60.67
CA ILE A 73 -3.46 27.06 60.86
C ILE A 73 -2.72 25.75 61.15
N GLU A 74 -3.43 24.73 61.65
CA GLU A 74 -2.85 23.44 62.07
C GLU A 74 -2.54 22.51 60.88
N ASP A 75 -3.25 22.64 59.76
CA ASP A 75 -3.02 21.80 58.56
C ASP A 75 -2.06 22.50 57.60
N ASP A 76 -0.77 22.28 57.85
CA ASP A 76 0.34 22.91 57.10
C ASP A 76 0.26 22.64 55.59
N LYS A 77 -0.47 21.60 55.16
CA LYS A 77 -0.60 21.22 53.73
C LYS A 77 -1.14 22.33 52.85
N TYR A 78 -2.04 23.19 53.35
CA TYR A 78 -2.63 24.27 52.57
C TYR A 78 -1.73 25.51 52.51
N ILE A 79 -0.93 25.72 53.56
CA ILE A 79 0.05 26.81 53.66
C ILE A 79 1.28 26.49 52.80
N GLN A 80 1.73 25.23 52.80
CA GLN A 80 2.86 24.77 51.98
C GLN A 80 2.67 25.04 50.48
N GLY A 81 1.43 24.95 49.98
CA GLY A 81 1.12 25.31 48.59
C GLY A 81 1.46 26.77 48.28
N PHE A 82 1.09 27.68 49.18
CA PHE A 82 1.41 29.10 49.06
C PHE A 82 2.91 29.39 49.19
N LEU A 83 3.58 28.78 50.18
CA LEU A 83 5.04 28.91 50.37
C LEU A 83 5.82 28.37 49.17
N SER A 84 5.32 27.31 48.51
CA SER A 84 5.94 26.77 47.30
C SER A 84 5.85 27.72 46.10
N PHE A 85 4.77 28.51 46.05
CA PHE A 85 4.57 29.57 45.06
C PHE A 85 5.45 30.80 45.38
N CYS A 86 5.43 31.25 46.63
CA CYS A 86 6.22 32.36 47.15
C CYS A 86 7.58 31.89 47.69
N LYS A 87 8.50 31.50 46.80
CA LYS A 87 9.80 30.89 47.16
C LYS A 87 10.71 31.70 48.10
N HIS A 88 10.44 33.00 48.29
CA HIS A 88 11.21 33.90 49.14
C HIS A 88 10.61 34.10 50.54
N LEU A 89 9.41 33.55 50.80
CA LEU A 89 8.68 33.70 52.05
C LEU A 89 8.90 32.48 52.94
N THR A 90 9.26 32.70 54.20
CA THR A 90 9.36 31.63 55.20
C THR A 90 8.02 31.40 55.91
N ARG A 91 7.88 30.23 56.54
CA ARG A 91 6.68 29.87 57.29
C ARG A 91 6.46 30.81 58.48
N ASP A 92 7.52 31.21 59.16
CA ASP A 92 7.43 32.07 60.33
C ASP A 92 6.96 33.48 59.93
N GLU A 93 7.51 34.05 58.84
CA GLU A 93 7.06 35.34 58.28
C GLU A 93 5.58 35.31 57.85
N PHE A 94 5.11 34.18 57.31
CA PHE A 94 3.70 34.00 56.96
C PHE A 94 2.79 34.00 58.20
N VAL A 95 3.18 33.28 59.25
CA VAL A 95 2.42 33.18 60.51
C VAL A 95 2.41 34.52 61.26
N ASP A 96 3.55 35.21 61.30
CA ASP A 96 3.67 36.54 61.88
C ASP A 96 2.77 37.54 61.15
N SER A 97 2.75 37.48 59.80
CA SER A 97 1.85 38.31 59.00
C SER A 97 0.37 38.01 59.27
N TYR A 98 -0.01 36.74 59.49
CA TYR A 98 -1.37 36.37 59.87
C TYR A 98 -1.77 36.97 61.23
N HIS A 99 -0.91 36.81 62.25
CA HIS A 99 -1.18 37.34 63.58
C HIS A 99 -1.30 38.86 63.55
N ASN A 100 -0.37 39.55 62.87
CA ASN A 100 -0.42 40.99 62.69
C ASN A 100 -1.71 41.43 61.97
N ALA A 101 -2.05 40.78 60.86
CA ALA A 101 -3.23 41.12 60.08
C ALA A 101 -4.55 40.91 60.83
N SER A 102 -4.63 39.87 61.67
CA SER A 102 -5.85 39.55 62.43
C SER A 102 -6.33 40.70 63.33
N PHE A 103 -5.43 41.58 63.78
CA PHE A 103 -5.78 42.77 64.59
C PHE A 103 -6.30 43.94 63.76
N TYR A 104 -5.94 44.04 62.47
CA TYR A 104 -6.21 45.20 61.62
C TYR A 104 -7.14 44.91 60.43
N ILE A 105 -7.71 43.70 60.37
CA ILE A 105 -8.49 43.22 59.24
C ILE A 105 -9.86 43.92 59.11
N ARG A 106 -10.27 44.20 57.87
CA ARG A 106 -11.57 44.81 57.54
C ARG A 106 -12.35 43.96 56.54
N ASP A 107 -13.68 44.00 56.63
CA ASP A 107 -14.55 43.27 55.70
C ASP A 107 -14.56 43.93 54.32
N GLY A 108 -14.12 43.21 53.29
CA GLY A 108 -14.00 43.72 51.91
C GLY A 108 -15.25 43.57 51.05
N HIS A 109 -16.45 43.72 51.60
CA HIS A 109 -17.67 43.39 50.87
C HIS A 109 -17.96 44.42 49.75
N GLY A 110 -17.63 44.07 48.50
CA GLY A 110 -18.14 44.76 47.30
C GLY A 110 -17.36 45.99 46.83
N GLU A 111 -16.24 46.34 47.44
CA GLU A 111 -15.36 47.38 46.92
C GLU A 111 -14.48 46.79 45.81
N LYS A 112 -14.83 47.08 44.55
CA LYS A 112 -13.87 46.97 43.46
C LYS A 112 -12.87 48.10 43.66
N PHE A 113 -11.76 47.81 44.33
CA PHE A 113 -10.59 48.67 44.29
C PHE A 113 -10.26 48.90 42.80
N GLY A 114 -10.17 50.17 42.39
CA GLY A 114 -9.85 50.49 41.00
C GLY A 114 -8.52 49.85 40.60
N GLU A 115 -8.23 49.77 39.29
CA GLU A 115 -7.06 49.07 38.71
C GLU A 115 -5.66 49.52 39.23
N ASN A 116 -5.57 50.40 40.25
CA ASN A 116 -4.31 50.86 40.88
C ASN A 116 -4.48 51.24 42.38
N TYR A 117 -5.36 50.58 43.13
CA TYR A 117 -5.53 50.88 44.57
C TYR A 117 -5.16 49.68 45.44
N ASP A 118 -4.02 49.79 46.13
CA ASP A 118 -3.60 48.85 47.16
C ASP A 118 -4.13 49.32 48.52
N PRO A 119 -5.10 48.60 49.12
CA PRO A 119 -5.65 49.01 50.39
C PRO A 119 -4.56 48.97 51.47
N PRO A 120 -4.41 50.02 52.30
CA PRO A 120 -3.37 50.09 53.33
C PRO A 120 -3.68 49.20 54.56
N PHE A 121 -4.64 48.29 54.45
CA PHE A 121 -5.12 47.41 55.52
C PHE A 121 -5.49 46.03 54.94
N PRO A 122 -5.39 44.95 55.74
CA PRO A 122 -5.74 43.62 55.28
C PRO A 122 -7.26 43.43 55.13
N ILE A 123 -7.66 42.62 54.16
CA ILE A 123 -9.05 42.35 53.77
C ILE A 123 -9.47 40.95 54.21
N ARG A 124 -10.65 40.85 54.84
CA ARG A 124 -11.30 39.59 55.21
C ARG A 124 -12.04 38.98 54.02
N THR A 125 -11.82 37.70 53.78
CA THR A 125 -12.59 36.87 52.84
C THR A 125 -13.58 35.96 53.56
N TYR A 126 -14.71 35.64 52.92
CA TYR A 126 -15.69 34.69 53.47
C TYR A 126 -15.32 33.23 53.13
N PRO A 127 -15.16 32.34 54.13
CA PRO A 127 -14.78 30.95 53.89
C PRO A 127 -15.68 30.21 52.90
N GLU A 128 -17.00 30.46 52.90
CA GLU A 128 -17.93 29.79 51.98
C GLU A 128 -17.63 30.12 50.50
N ALA A 129 -17.32 31.38 50.19
CA ALA A 129 -16.98 31.81 48.84
C ALA A 129 -15.64 31.21 48.38
N VAL A 130 -14.64 31.19 49.27
CA VAL A 130 -13.32 30.59 49.03
C VAL A 130 -13.45 29.08 48.81
N ILE A 131 -14.20 28.37 49.66
CA ILE A 131 -14.46 26.92 49.52
C ILE A 131 -15.19 26.60 48.21
N HIS A 132 -16.13 27.44 47.79
CA HIS A 132 -16.81 27.26 46.50
C HIS A 132 -15.83 27.36 45.32
N ILE A 133 -15.01 28.42 45.25
CA ILE A 133 -14.01 28.62 44.19
C ILE A 133 -12.93 27.54 44.24
N TRP A 134 -12.49 27.15 45.43
CA TRP A 134 -11.56 26.06 45.64
C TRP A 134 -12.09 24.73 45.10
N ASN A 135 -13.36 24.40 45.38
CA ASN A 135 -13.99 23.18 44.86
C ASN A 135 -14.13 23.21 43.33
N VAL A 136 -14.43 24.37 42.73
CA VAL A 136 -14.49 24.52 41.26
C VAL A 136 -13.10 24.32 40.64
N SER A 137 -12.10 25.01 41.18
CA SER A 137 -10.69 24.91 40.73
C SER A 137 -10.17 23.49 40.87
N TYR A 138 -10.49 22.81 41.97
CA TYR A 138 -10.13 21.42 42.19
C TYR A 138 -10.78 20.48 41.17
N ARG A 139 -12.06 20.66 40.83
CA ARG A 139 -12.72 19.85 39.80
C ARG A 139 -12.11 20.06 38.41
N MET A 140 -11.68 21.28 38.11
CA MET A 140 -10.96 21.58 36.87
C MET A 140 -9.57 20.93 36.86
N ALA A 141 -8.79 21.08 37.92
CA ALA A 141 -7.49 20.44 38.07
C ALA A 141 -7.57 18.91 38.03
N LEU A 142 -8.60 18.31 38.65
CA LEU A 142 -8.91 16.89 38.51
C LEU A 142 -9.15 16.50 37.06
N THR A 143 -9.84 17.35 36.30
CA THR A 143 -10.03 17.11 34.86
C THR A 143 -8.69 17.10 34.14
N ASP A 144 -7.78 18.03 34.40
CA ASP A 144 -6.47 18.03 33.76
C ASP A 144 -5.60 16.85 34.20
N ASN A 145 -5.60 16.51 35.50
CA ASN A 145 -4.93 15.32 36.06
C ASN A 145 -5.36 14.03 35.37
N TRP A 146 -6.67 13.78 35.30
CA TRP A 146 -7.20 12.64 34.59
C TRP A 146 -6.79 12.63 33.11
N SER A 147 -6.55 13.79 32.50
CA SER A 147 -6.22 13.90 31.07
C SER A 147 -4.79 13.43 30.83
N ILE A 148 -3.91 13.75 31.78
CA ILE A 148 -2.55 13.20 31.85
C ILE A 148 -2.63 11.67 32.00
N TRP A 149 -3.40 11.17 32.98
CA TRP A 149 -3.54 9.72 33.19
C TRP A 149 -4.11 8.98 31.98
N TYR A 150 -5.11 9.55 31.30
CA TYR A 150 -5.68 8.98 30.07
C TYR A 150 -4.71 9.02 28.90
N GLY A 151 -3.93 10.10 28.75
CA GLY A 151 -2.85 10.19 27.77
C GLY A 151 -1.78 9.11 28.00
N THR A 152 -1.30 8.98 29.23
CA THR A 152 -0.35 7.95 29.66
C THR A 152 -0.91 6.54 29.44
N ALA A 153 -2.19 6.30 29.76
CA ALA A 153 -2.85 5.03 29.53
C ALA A 153 -2.95 4.69 28.03
N LEU A 154 -3.23 5.69 27.18
CA LEU A 154 -3.29 5.51 25.73
C LEU A 154 -1.90 5.20 25.14
N LEU A 155 -0.84 5.85 25.60
CA LEU A 155 0.53 5.49 25.23
C LEU A 155 0.93 4.11 25.75
N SER A 156 0.55 3.78 26.98
CA SER A 156 0.80 2.47 27.60
C SER A 156 0.11 1.33 26.85
N TYR A 157 -1.09 1.57 26.30
CA TYR A 157 -1.78 0.62 25.43
C TYR A 157 -0.92 0.23 24.22
N TRP A 158 -0.36 1.23 23.52
CA TRP A 158 0.53 0.98 22.39
C TRP A 158 1.85 0.33 22.84
N GLY A 159 2.42 0.79 23.95
CA GLY A 159 3.62 0.21 24.52
C GLY A 159 3.46 -1.26 24.91
N LEU A 160 2.32 -1.65 25.49
CA LEU A 160 1.98 -3.03 25.83
C LEU A 160 1.85 -3.89 24.56
N ILE A 161 1.20 -3.39 23.51
CA ILE A 161 1.10 -4.10 22.23
C ILE A 161 2.49 -4.34 21.64
N MET A 162 3.35 -3.32 21.67
CA MET A 162 4.73 -3.44 21.17
C MET A 162 5.56 -4.39 22.04
N LEU A 163 5.37 -4.39 23.36
CA LEU A 163 6.03 -5.30 24.28
C LEU A 163 5.64 -6.75 24.01
N ILE A 164 4.34 -7.06 23.93
CA ILE A 164 3.83 -8.40 23.63
C ILE A 164 4.38 -8.88 22.27
N SER A 165 4.34 -8.01 21.27
CA SER A 165 4.85 -8.32 19.92
C SER A 165 6.36 -8.51 19.92
N GLY A 166 7.09 -7.77 20.73
CA GLY A 166 8.53 -7.93 20.94
C GLY A 166 8.86 -9.25 21.63
N ILE A 167 8.20 -9.57 22.74
CA ILE A 167 8.36 -10.87 23.42
C ILE A 167 8.11 -12.01 22.44
N GLN A 168 7.04 -11.93 21.64
CA GLN A 168 6.76 -12.90 20.61
C GLN A 168 7.93 -12.99 19.61
N TYR A 169 8.39 -11.87 19.05
CA TYR A 169 9.47 -11.85 18.06
C TYR A 169 10.78 -12.43 18.60
N TRP A 170 11.22 -11.98 19.78
CA TRP A 170 12.48 -12.42 20.39
C TRP A 170 12.41 -13.86 20.91
N SER A 171 11.24 -14.36 21.31
CA SER A 171 11.08 -15.76 21.73
C SER A 171 11.40 -16.76 20.61
N TYR A 172 11.16 -16.42 19.34
CA TYR A 172 11.56 -17.26 18.21
C TYR A 172 13.08 -17.43 18.08
N PHE A 173 13.85 -16.45 18.58
CA PHE A 173 15.31 -16.47 18.53
C PHE A 173 15.90 -17.04 19.82
N LEU A 174 15.38 -16.65 20.98
CA LEU A 174 15.89 -17.04 22.30
C LEU A 174 15.45 -18.45 22.73
N PHE A 175 14.22 -18.86 22.38
CA PHE A 175 13.62 -20.13 22.84
C PHE A 175 12.93 -20.89 21.70
N PRO A 176 13.66 -21.27 20.62
CA PRO A 176 13.06 -21.85 19.42
C PRO A 176 12.30 -23.16 19.69
N THR A 177 12.81 -24.02 20.57
CA THR A 177 12.20 -25.31 20.93
C THR A 177 10.88 -25.14 21.69
N VAL A 178 10.81 -24.16 22.60
CA VAL A 178 9.58 -23.81 23.35
C VAL A 178 8.55 -23.24 22.39
N VAL A 179 8.95 -22.34 21.50
CA VAL A 179 8.04 -21.78 20.51
C VAL A 179 7.52 -22.87 19.57
N GLN A 180 8.37 -23.81 19.15
CA GLN A 180 7.97 -24.98 18.36
C GLN A 180 6.99 -25.88 19.13
N SER A 181 7.22 -26.18 20.42
CA SER A 181 6.30 -27.01 21.21
C SER A 181 4.93 -26.34 21.44
N MET A 182 4.87 -25.02 21.42
CA MET A 182 3.61 -24.26 21.49
C MET A 182 2.78 -24.35 20.20
N HIS A 183 3.33 -24.81 19.06
CA HIS A 183 2.58 -24.98 17.83
C HIS A 183 1.59 -26.14 17.94
N GLY A 184 0.36 -25.84 18.37
CA GLY A 184 -0.75 -26.78 18.43
C GLY A 184 -2.04 -26.24 17.82
N ASN A 185 -3.12 -27.03 17.91
CA ASN A 185 -4.43 -26.70 17.33
C ASN A 185 -4.98 -25.35 17.83
N VAL A 186 -4.72 -24.99 19.09
CA VAL A 186 -5.15 -23.72 19.69
C VAL A 186 -4.44 -22.53 19.03
N ILE A 187 -3.10 -22.54 18.99
CA ILE A 187 -2.32 -21.47 18.37
C ILE A 187 -2.62 -21.38 16.87
N ASN A 188 -2.77 -22.51 16.19
CA ASN A 188 -3.15 -22.53 14.78
C ASN A 188 -4.57 -21.99 14.56
N SER A 189 -5.52 -22.26 15.47
CA SER A 189 -6.87 -21.66 15.44
C SER A 189 -6.82 -20.15 15.63
N ILE A 190 -6.04 -19.66 16.60
CA ILE A 190 -5.83 -18.21 16.82
C ILE A 190 -5.23 -17.58 15.56
N ARG A 191 -4.21 -18.23 14.98
CA ARG A 191 -3.54 -17.72 13.78
C ARG A 191 -4.51 -17.63 12.60
N ARG A 192 -5.30 -18.68 12.39
CA ARG A 192 -6.30 -18.81 11.33
C ARG A 192 -7.45 -17.81 11.45
N HIS A 193 -7.91 -17.51 12.66
CA HIS A 193 -9.11 -16.68 12.86
C HIS A 193 -8.83 -15.22 13.17
N PHE A 194 -7.70 -14.90 13.83
CA PHE A 194 -7.45 -13.57 14.37
C PHE A 194 -6.22 -12.85 13.81
N THR A 195 -5.11 -13.56 13.54
CA THR A 195 -3.85 -12.88 13.18
C THR A 195 -3.61 -12.75 11.67
N LEU A 196 -3.69 -13.86 10.93
CA LEU A 196 -3.38 -13.96 9.50
C LEU A 196 -4.51 -13.58 8.54
N PRO A 197 -5.81 -13.78 8.83
CA PRO A 197 -6.83 -13.51 7.83
C PRO A 197 -7.04 -12.01 7.60
N PRO A 198 -7.43 -11.61 6.37
CA PRO A 198 -7.89 -10.26 6.09
C PRO A 198 -9.14 -9.92 6.92
N PHE A 199 -9.33 -8.64 7.25
CA PHE A 199 -10.57 -8.21 7.91
C PHE A 199 -11.81 -8.54 7.06
N ILE A 200 -11.74 -8.29 5.74
CA ILE A 200 -12.79 -8.65 4.79
C ILE A 200 -12.28 -9.77 3.87
N LYS A 201 -12.78 -10.99 4.07
CA LYS A 201 -12.57 -12.18 3.22
C LYS A 201 -11.15 -12.32 2.64
N HIS A 202 -10.96 -12.11 1.33
CA HIS A 202 -9.69 -12.25 0.61
C HIS A 202 -9.11 -10.90 0.16
N ALA A 203 -9.54 -9.81 0.80
CA ALA A 203 -9.33 -8.46 0.29
C ALA A 203 -8.10 -7.74 0.90
N HIS A 204 -7.21 -8.46 1.60
CA HIS A 204 -5.96 -7.87 2.10
C HIS A 204 -5.12 -7.38 0.91
N LEU A 205 -4.57 -6.16 1.02
CA LEU A 205 -3.85 -5.46 -0.06
C LEU A 205 -4.69 -5.18 -1.32
N SER A 206 -5.99 -5.50 -1.34
CA SER A 206 -6.89 -5.10 -2.44
C SER A 206 -7.21 -3.61 -2.34
N ARG A 207 -7.15 -2.93 -3.49
CA ARG A 207 -7.49 -1.52 -3.62
C ARG A 207 -9.01 -1.36 -3.58
N GLN A 208 -9.53 -0.82 -2.48
CA GLN A 208 -10.93 -0.44 -2.38
C GLN A 208 -11.07 1.04 -2.72
N ALA A 209 -12.12 1.40 -3.46
CA ALA A 209 -12.36 2.78 -3.85
C ALA A 209 -13.83 3.12 -3.73
N TRP A 210 -14.14 4.21 -3.01
CA TRP A 210 -15.45 4.83 -3.01
C TRP A 210 -15.41 6.13 -3.81
N ARG A 211 -16.32 6.24 -4.80
CA ARG A 211 -16.40 7.36 -5.76
C ARG A 211 -15.07 7.74 -6.42
N LYS A 212 -14.11 6.80 -6.52
CA LYS A 212 -12.72 6.99 -7.00
C LYS A 212 -11.87 8.00 -6.20
N ILE A 213 -12.44 8.71 -5.22
CA ILE A 213 -11.76 9.72 -4.40
C ILE A 213 -11.18 9.08 -3.14
N PHE A 214 -11.98 8.28 -2.45
CA PHE A 214 -11.57 7.63 -1.21
C PHE A 214 -11.06 6.24 -1.54
N ILE A 215 -9.74 6.08 -1.53
CA ILE A 215 -9.09 4.81 -1.83
C ILE A 215 -8.34 4.34 -0.59
N TRP A 216 -8.59 3.10 -0.17
CA TRP A 216 -7.92 2.51 0.99
C TRP A 216 -7.57 1.03 0.76
N ILE A 217 -6.73 0.52 1.66
CA ILE A 217 -6.28 -0.86 1.70
C ILE A 217 -6.88 -1.49 2.96
N ILE A 218 -7.33 -2.74 2.85
CA ILE A 218 -7.93 -3.46 3.97
C ILE A 218 -6.83 -4.06 4.86
N PRO A 219 -6.77 -3.70 6.15
CA PRO A 219 -5.78 -4.26 7.09
C PRO A 219 -6.07 -5.72 7.44
N LEU A 220 -5.11 -6.36 8.10
CA LEU A 220 -5.31 -7.67 8.74
C LEU A 220 -6.26 -7.54 9.94
N ARG A 221 -6.90 -8.63 10.35
CA ARG A 221 -7.83 -8.61 11.50
C ARG A 221 -7.15 -8.13 12.79
N PHE A 222 -5.95 -8.61 13.07
CA PHE A 222 -5.16 -8.14 14.20
C PHE A 222 -4.95 -6.61 14.18
N GLU A 223 -4.58 -6.05 13.03
CA GLU A 223 -4.37 -4.61 12.87
C GLU A 223 -5.67 -3.84 13.12
N VAL A 224 -6.81 -4.36 12.62
CA VAL A 224 -8.12 -3.77 12.87
C VAL A 224 -8.52 -3.84 14.34
N LEU A 225 -8.28 -4.96 15.04
CA LEU A 225 -8.59 -5.09 16.46
C LEU A 225 -7.79 -4.10 17.32
N VAL A 226 -6.49 -3.93 17.02
CA VAL A 226 -5.66 -2.91 17.66
C VAL A 226 -6.19 -1.51 17.39
N ILE A 227 -6.56 -1.21 16.14
CA ILE A 227 -7.13 0.10 15.81
C ILE A 227 -8.46 0.32 16.53
N ILE A 228 -9.37 -0.66 16.56
CA ILE A 228 -10.65 -0.54 17.27
C ILE A 228 -10.42 -0.31 18.76
N GLY A 229 -9.49 -1.02 19.39
CA GLY A 229 -9.12 -0.80 20.79
C GLY A 229 -8.68 0.64 21.04
N HIS A 230 -7.81 1.20 20.18
CA HIS A 230 -7.40 2.61 20.24
C HIS A 230 -8.60 3.57 20.14
N PHE A 231 -9.52 3.36 19.19
CA PHE A 231 -10.71 4.22 19.04
C PHE A 231 -11.65 4.13 20.26
N ILE A 232 -11.86 2.94 20.80
CA ILE A 232 -12.70 2.74 22.00
C ILE A 232 -12.08 3.49 23.19
N LEU A 233 -10.77 3.35 23.42
CA LEU A 233 -10.09 4.07 24.49
C LEU A 233 -10.20 5.59 24.32
N CYS A 234 -9.99 6.11 23.10
CA CYS A 234 -10.16 7.54 22.84
C CYS A 234 -11.58 8.03 23.19
N ILE A 235 -12.63 7.28 22.82
CA ILE A 235 -14.02 7.64 23.14
C ILE A 235 -14.25 7.60 24.65
N LEU A 236 -13.86 6.51 25.32
CA LEU A 236 -14.04 6.34 26.77
C LEU A 236 -13.31 7.43 27.57
N PHE A 237 -12.08 7.75 27.21
CA PHE A 237 -11.28 8.78 27.89
C PHE A 237 -11.82 10.19 27.65
N CYS A 238 -12.52 10.43 26.54
CA CYS A 238 -13.20 11.71 26.30
C CYS A 238 -14.54 11.83 27.06
N SER A 239 -15.20 10.72 27.40
CA SER A 239 -16.57 10.73 27.93
C SER A 239 -16.71 10.40 29.42
N THR A 240 -15.66 9.89 30.08
CA THR A 240 -15.70 9.48 31.49
C THR A 240 -15.39 10.64 32.44
N ASN A 241 -15.91 10.56 33.68
CA ASN A 241 -15.60 11.49 34.77
C ASN A 241 -15.86 12.97 34.43
N VAL A 242 -16.96 13.24 33.71
CA VAL A 242 -17.45 14.60 33.42
C VAL A 242 -18.42 15.01 34.53
N PHE A 243 -17.94 15.82 35.49
CA PHE A 243 -18.66 16.11 36.73
C PHE A 243 -19.29 17.52 36.81
N MET A 244 -19.55 18.18 35.67
CA MET A 244 -20.07 19.55 35.65
C MET A 244 -21.51 19.68 35.15
N SER A 245 -22.26 20.57 35.80
CA SER A 245 -23.69 20.82 35.57
C SER A 245 -23.97 21.82 34.43
N SER A 246 -23.04 22.72 34.12
CA SER A 246 -23.22 23.75 33.09
C SER A 246 -22.54 23.39 31.78
N TYR A 247 -23.24 23.66 30.66
CA TYR A 247 -22.80 23.35 29.31
C TYR A 247 -21.43 23.96 28.94
N GLY A 248 -21.12 25.18 29.41
CA GLY A 248 -19.83 25.83 29.15
C GLY A 248 -18.65 25.10 29.79
N PHE A 249 -18.86 24.57 31.01
CA PHE A 249 -17.85 23.80 31.72
C PHE A 249 -17.73 22.36 31.21
N ILE A 250 -18.83 21.74 30.77
CA ILE A 250 -18.78 20.45 30.06
C ILE A 250 -17.91 20.58 28.79
N ALA A 251 -18.14 21.65 28.00
CA ALA A 251 -17.33 21.94 26.83
C ALA A 251 -15.85 22.18 27.20
N LEU A 252 -15.57 22.87 28.30
CA LEU A 252 -14.21 23.09 28.77
C LEU A 252 -13.50 21.77 29.10
N SER A 253 -14.17 20.88 29.83
CA SER A 253 -13.64 19.55 30.17
C SER A 253 -13.36 18.72 28.93
N ILE A 254 -14.30 18.62 28.00
CA ILE A 254 -14.11 17.87 26.74
C ILE A 254 -12.96 18.48 25.93
N GLY A 255 -12.86 19.81 25.88
CA GLY A 255 -11.77 20.52 25.20
C GLY A 255 -10.41 20.19 25.80
N SER A 256 -10.26 20.23 27.12
CA SER A 256 -8.99 19.88 27.79
C SER A 256 -8.61 18.41 27.55
N ARG A 257 -9.57 17.48 27.66
CA ARG A 257 -9.37 16.04 27.42
C ARG A 257 -8.85 15.76 26.01
N THR A 258 -9.56 16.27 25.02
CA THR A 258 -9.25 16.04 23.61
C THR A 258 -7.92 16.67 23.21
N GLY A 259 -7.60 17.87 23.72
CA GLY A 259 -6.31 18.52 23.50
C GLY A 259 -5.13 17.75 24.09
N ALA A 260 -5.27 17.25 25.33
CA ALA A 260 -4.25 16.42 25.97
C ALA A 260 -4.02 15.12 25.18
N LEU A 261 -5.08 14.36 24.88
CA LEU A 261 -4.98 13.10 24.13
C LEU A 261 -4.34 13.28 22.74
N VAL A 262 -4.64 14.38 22.05
CA VAL A 262 -3.94 14.76 20.81
C VAL A 262 -2.45 14.91 21.06
N SER A 263 -2.07 15.71 22.06
CA SER A 263 -0.67 15.99 22.40
C SER A 263 0.13 14.71 22.70
N PHE A 264 -0.41 13.80 23.52
CA PHE A 264 0.22 12.52 23.84
C PHE A 264 0.37 11.61 22.62
N THR A 265 -0.51 11.73 21.62
CA THR A 265 -0.50 10.88 20.43
C THR A 265 0.54 11.31 19.39
N ILE A 266 0.99 12.58 19.40
CA ILE A 266 1.86 13.15 18.35
C ILE A 266 3.23 12.44 18.25
N PRO A 267 3.99 12.19 19.34
CA PRO A 267 5.28 11.50 19.25
C PRO A 267 5.14 10.11 18.63
N LEU A 268 4.10 9.36 19.02
CA LEU A 268 3.80 8.04 18.50
C LEU A 268 3.44 8.10 17.01
N LEU A 269 2.63 9.08 16.62
CA LEU A 269 2.21 9.27 15.24
C LEU A 269 3.42 9.48 14.31
N ILE A 270 4.39 10.30 14.73
CA ILE A 270 5.62 10.57 13.99
C ILE A 270 6.53 9.35 13.97
N LEU A 271 6.69 8.65 15.12
CA LEU A 271 7.48 7.42 15.22
C LEU A 271 7.04 6.39 14.18
N PHE A 272 5.72 6.15 14.07
CA PHE A 272 5.17 5.15 13.16
C PHE A 272 5.29 5.51 11.67
N ALA A 273 5.56 6.77 11.33
CA ALA A 273 5.84 7.19 9.96
C ALA A 273 7.29 6.92 9.53
N GLY A 274 8.23 6.89 10.48
CA GLY A 274 9.67 6.80 10.24
C GLY A 274 10.10 5.47 9.62
N ARG A 275 11.06 5.53 8.68
CA ARG A 275 11.66 4.33 8.06
C ARG A 275 12.60 3.61 9.03
N ASN A 276 13.25 4.37 9.91
CA ASN A 276 14.16 3.88 10.95
C ASN A 276 13.50 3.97 12.33
N ASN A 277 12.27 3.48 12.43
CA ASN A 277 11.57 3.36 13.69
C ASN A 277 12.14 2.16 14.49
N PHE A 278 12.74 2.42 15.65
CA PHE A 278 13.32 1.39 16.51
C PHE A 278 12.28 0.36 17.01
N THR A 279 10.98 0.68 17.05
CA THR A 279 9.94 -0.30 17.37
C THR A 279 9.80 -1.36 16.29
N GLN A 280 10.26 -1.11 15.06
CA GLN A 280 10.39 -2.15 14.03
C GLN A 280 11.40 -3.23 14.46
N TRP A 281 12.50 -2.83 15.12
CA TRP A 281 13.52 -3.76 15.60
C TRP A 281 13.05 -4.52 16.83
N LEU A 282 12.32 -3.84 17.72
CA LEU A 282 11.76 -4.47 18.92
C LEU A 282 10.72 -5.55 18.57
N THR A 283 9.76 -5.22 17.69
CA THR A 283 8.61 -6.08 17.36
C THR A 283 8.85 -7.02 16.18
N GLY A 284 9.92 -6.77 15.43
CA GLY A 284 10.16 -7.43 14.15
C GLY A 284 9.09 -7.14 13.10
N TRP A 285 8.19 -6.16 13.26
CA TRP A 285 7.14 -5.85 12.29
C TRP A 285 7.63 -5.07 11.07
N ASN A 286 7.01 -5.30 9.92
CA ASN A 286 7.29 -4.59 8.69
C ASN A 286 6.89 -3.11 8.77
N TYR A 287 7.68 -2.22 8.16
CA TYR A 287 7.37 -0.80 8.00
C TYR A 287 5.94 -0.54 7.50
N CYS A 288 5.46 -1.34 6.55
CA CYS A 288 4.10 -1.24 6.01
C CYS A 288 3.01 -1.33 7.09
N ARG A 289 3.21 -2.12 8.14
CA ARG A 289 2.25 -2.24 9.27
C ARG A 289 2.21 -0.96 10.09
N PHE A 290 3.36 -0.36 10.40
CA PHE A 290 3.41 0.92 11.12
C PHE A 290 2.74 2.05 10.32
N LEU A 291 2.91 2.07 9.00
CA LEU A 291 2.19 3.00 8.13
C LEU A 291 0.66 2.81 8.13
N ILE A 292 0.16 1.60 8.38
CA ILE A 292 -1.27 1.40 8.61
C ILE A 292 -1.66 2.12 9.90
N PHE A 293 -0.99 1.85 11.01
CA PHE A 293 -1.28 2.49 12.31
C PHE A 293 -1.16 4.01 12.25
N HIS A 294 -0.07 4.55 11.72
CA HIS A 294 0.12 5.99 11.50
C HIS A 294 -1.10 6.64 10.84
N ARG A 295 -1.62 6.05 9.75
CA ARG A 295 -2.77 6.60 9.02
C ARG A 295 -4.06 6.58 9.84
N TYR A 296 -4.30 5.56 10.67
CA TYR A 296 -5.52 5.49 11.49
C TYR A 296 -5.42 6.37 12.73
N ILE A 297 -4.26 6.41 13.38
CA ILE A 297 -3.97 7.30 14.49
C ILE A 297 -4.08 8.77 14.06
N ALA A 298 -3.57 9.13 12.87
CA ALA A 298 -3.72 10.49 12.31
C ALA A 298 -5.20 10.91 12.19
N ARG A 299 -6.06 9.99 11.75
CA ARG A 299 -7.50 10.25 11.62
C ARG A 299 -8.18 10.40 12.97
N SER A 300 -7.89 9.53 13.93
CA SER A 300 -8.43 9.68 15.29
C SER A 300 -7.95 10.97 15.94
N MET A 301 -6.66 11.32 15.77
CA MET A 301 -6.06 12.54 16.30
C MET A 301 -6.75 13.77 15.72
N PHE A 302 -6.97 13.82 14.41
CA PHE A 302 -7.66 14.96 13.80
C PHE A 302 -9.11 15.09 14.25
N LEU A 303 -9.85 13.99 14.42
CA LEU A 303 -11.21 14.03 14.96
C LEU A 303 -11.22 14.61 16.39
N MET A 304 -10.27 14.19 17.24
CA MET A 304 -10.10 14.76 18.58
C MET A 304 -9.67 16.24 18.53
N LEU A 305 -8.82 16.63 17.58
CA LEU A 305 -8.41 18.02 17.39
C LEU A 305 -9.59 18.91 16.97
N MET A 306 -10.47 18.43 16.09
CA MET A 306 -11.70 19.14 15.74
C MET A 306 -12.66 19.27 16.92
N ALA A 307 -12.77 18.21 17.73
CA ALA A 307 -13.52 18.28 18.99
C ALA A 307 -12.91 19.30 19.95
N HIS A 308 -11.59 19.34 20.09
CA HIS A 308 -10.88 20.33 20.91
C HIS A 308 -11.17 21.77 20.47
N VAL A 309 -11.03 22.06 19.17
CA VAL A 309 -11.29 23.39 18.59
C VAL A 309 -12.76 23.79 18.80
N ALA A 310 -13.70 22.89 18.52
CA ALA A 310 -15.13 23.16 18.69
C ALA A 310 -15.48 23.42 20.16
N SER A 311 -15.03 22.55 21.07
CA SER A 311 -15.27 22.67 22.51
C SER A 311 -14.66 23.94 23.10
N LYS A 312 -13.39 24.26 22.78
CA LYS A 312 -12.76 25.50 23.27
C LYS A 312 -13.44 26.75 22.70
N THR A 313 -13.89 26.72 21.44
CA THR A 313 -14.68 27.83 20.86
C THR A 313 -15.99 28.07 21.63
N ILE A 314 -16.70 27.00 21.98
CA ILE A 314 -17.93 27.08 22.79
C ILE A 314 -17.63 27.65 24.18
N THR A 315 -16.57 27.14 24.84
CA THR A 315 -16.14 27.61 26.16
C THR A 315 -15.82 29.09 26.15
N VAL A 316 -14.98 29.55 25.21
CA VAL A 316 -14.57 30.95 25.13
C VAL A 316 -15.79 31.85 24.86
N LYS A 317 -16.73 31.44 23.99
CA LYS A 317 -17.95 32.22 23.74
C LYS A 317 -18.92 32.31 24.92
N LYS A 318 -18.89 31.33 25.83
CA LYS A 318 -19.84 31.23 26.95
C LYS A 318 -19.27 31.76 28.27
N LEU A 319 -17.98 31.58 28.51
CA LEU A 319 -17.32 31.92 29.77
C LEU A 319 -16.43 33.16 29.65
N SER A 320 -16.16 33.66 28.44
CA SER A 320 -15.27 34.80 28.22
C SER A 320 -15.61 35.61 26.96
N ASN A 321 -14.71 36.52 26.57
CA ASN A 321 -14.82 37.31 25.34
C ASN A 321 -14.03 36.66 24.19
N TYR A 322 -14.76 36.18 23.19
CA TYR A 322 -14.19 35.53 22.01
C TYR A 322 -13.25 36.41 21.21
N SER A 323 -13.59 37.69 21.01
CA SER A 323 -12.77 38.60 20.20
C SER A 323 -11.40 38.82 20.81
N GLU A 324 -11.34 39.04 22.13
CA GLU A 324 -10.07 39.28 22.82
C GLU A 324 -9.23 38.01 22.92
N HIS A 325 -9.85 36.86 23.17
CA HIS A 325 -9.12 35.58 23.22
C HIS A 325 -8.47 35.20 21.89
N MET A 326 -9.11 35.51 20.75
CA MET A 326 -8.55 35.21 19.43
C MET A 326 -7.33 36.06 19.06
N LYS A 327 -7.07 37.16 19.77
CA LYS A 327 -5.87 37.99 19.60
C LYS A 327 -4.65 37.42 20.34
N LEU A 328 -4.85 36.48 21.27
CA LEU A 328 -3.77 35.91 22.06
C LEU A 328 -2.88 35.02 21.18
N ASP A 329 -1.56 35.19 21.30
CA ASP A 329 -0.56 34.49 20.47
C ASP A 329 -0.76 32.97 20.43
N TYR A 330 -0.99 32.36 21.60
CA TYR A 330 -1.16 30.91 21.69
C TYR A 330 -2.43 30.42 20.96
N MET A 331 -3.48 31.25 20.86
CA MET A 331 -4.71 30.93 20.11
C MET A 331 -4.48 31.01 18.61
N ILE A 332 -3.76 32.03 18.14
CA ILE A 332 -3.39 32.18 16.72
C ILE A 332 -2.57 30.97 16.26
N TRP A 333 -1.54 30.58 17.02
CA TRP A 333 -0.74 29.39 16.72
C TRP A 333 -1.53 28.09 16.80
N GLY A 334 -2.54 28.00 17.68
CA GLY A 334 -3.48 26.89 17.74
C GLY A 334 -4.31 26.74 16.46
N VAL A 335 -4.80 27.86 15.90
CA VAL A 335 -5.50 27.86 14.60
C VAL A 335 -4.58 27.42 13.48
N VAL A 336 -3.36 27.96 13.42
CA VAL A 336 -2.35 27.57 12.42
C VAL A 336 -2.10 26.06 12.47
N ALA A 337 -1.89 25.49 13.66
CA ALA A 337 -1.69 24.05 13.83
C ALA A 337 -2.91 23.24 13.37
N ALA A 338 -4.13 23.65 13.75
CA ALA A 338 -5.35 22.97 13.33
C ALA A 338 -5.56 22.99 11.80
N THR A 339 -5.27 24.12 11.15
CA THR A 339 -5.32 24.24 9.68
C THR A 339 -4.29 23.34 9.01
N CYS A 340 -3.03 23.34 9.48
CA CYS A 340 -1.99 22.45 8.95
C CYS A 340 -2.36 20.96 9.12
N ALA A 341 -2.96 20.57 10.25
CA ALA A 341 -3.44 19.19 10.45
C ALA A 341 -4.55 18.79 9.46
N GLY A 342 -5.47 19.72 9.15
CA GLY A 342 -6.49 19.51 8.12
C GLY A 342 -5.90 19.35 6.73
N LEU A 343 -4.96 20.22 6.35
CA LEU A 343 -4.24 20.15 5.07
C LEU A 343 -3.41 18.87 4.94
N LEU A 344 -2.79 18.41 6.04
CA LEU A 344 -2.07 17.13 6.09
C LEU A 344 -2.99 15.97 5.72
N LEU A 345 -4.18 15.88 6.31
CA LEU A 345 -5.12 14.81 5.98
C LEU A 345 -5.68 14.92 4.56
N PHE A 346 -6.03 16.12 4.14
CA PHE A 346 -6.57 16.37 2.80
C PHE A 346 -5.56 16.01 1.71
N HIS A 347 -4.32 16.49 1.81
CA HIS A 347 -3.28 16.21 0.83
C HIS A 347 -2.80 14.75 0.87
N SER A 348 -3.00 14.05 2.00
CA SER A 348 -2.70 12.62 2.13
C SER A 348 -3.72 11.69 1.49
N LEU A 349 -4.80 12.22 0.90
CA LEU A 349 -5.75 11.42 0.11
C LEU A 349 -5.04 10.75 -1.07
N GLN A 350 -5.42 9.50 -1.36
CA GLN A 350 -4.72 8.68 -2.35
C GLN A 350 -4.71 9.29 -3.76
N VAL A 351 -5.73 10.08 -4.12
CA VAL A 351 -5.82 10.75 -5.43
C VAL A 351 -4.63 11.67 -5.64
N PHE A 352 -4.33 12.54 -4.67
CA PHE A 352 -3.21 13.48 -4.76
C PHE A 352 -1.86 12.76 -4.78
N ARG A 353 -1.69 11.76 -3.91
CA ARG A 353 -0.45 10.96 -3.86
C ARG A 353 -0.16 10.21 -5.15
N ASN A 354 -1.20 9.73 -5.83
CA ASN A 354 -1.06 9.02 -7.10
C ASN A 354 -0.83 9.97 -8.28
N ALA A 355 -1.34 11.20 -8.20
CA ALA A 355 -1.13 12.21 -9.23
C ALA A 355 0.33 12.68 -9.21
N ASN A 356 0.82 13.12 -8.05
CA ASN A 356 2.20 13.59 -7.88
C ASN A 356 2.72 13.25 -6.48
N TYR A 357 3.44 12.12 -6.36
CA TYR A 357 3.98 11.66 -5.08
C TYR A 357 5.04 12.60 -4.49
N GLU A 358 5.87 13.21 -5.33
CA GLU A 358 6.96 14.11 -4.89
C GLU A 358 6.41 15.40 -4.26
N ILE A 359 5.41 16.02 -4.90
CA ILE A 359 4.72 17.20 -4.35
C ILE A 359 4.04 16.81 -3.03
N PHE A 360 3.43 15.63 -2.99
CA PHE A 360 2.86 15.08 -1.76
C PHE A 360 3.85 15.03 -0.60
N VAL A 361 5.02 14.39 -0.78
CA VAL A 361 5.97 14.21 0.33
C VAL A 361 6.60 15.53 0.78
N ILE A 362 6.85 16.47 -0.14
CA ILE A 362 7.39 17.80 0.19
C ILE A 362 6.37 18.59 1.02
N LEU A 363 5.14 18.76 0.51
CA LEU A 363 4.10 19.50 1.22
C LEU A 363 3.73 18.83 2.56
N HIS A 364 3.73 17.49 2.61
CA HIS A 364 3.48 16.77 3.85
C HIS A 364 4.54 17.10 4.92
N ASN A 365 5.83 17.03 4.58
CA ASN A 365 6.89 17.39 5.55
C ASN A 365 6.84 18.86 5.97
N LEU A 366 6.53 19.77 5.03
CA LEU A 366 6.38 21.20 5.32
C LEU A 366 5.21 21.46 6.29
N PHE A 367 4.04 20.86 6.04
CA PHE A 367 2.91 21.00 6.97
C PHE A 367 3.15 20.33 8.32
N VAL A 368 3.92 19.23 8.38
CA VAL A 368 4.35 18.65 9.68
C VAL A 368 5.23 19.63 10.45
N LEU A 369 6.17 20.30 9.80
CA LEU A 369 7.02 21.31 10.44
C LEU A 369 6.18 22.44 11.07
N PHE A 370 5.27 23.04 10.30
CA PHE A 370 4.40 24.10 10.81
C PHE A 370 3.42 23.61 11.88
N PHE A 371 2.92 22.37 11.77
CA PHE A 371 2.08 21.76 12.80
C PHE A 371 2.82 21.61 14.14
N ILE A 372 4.08 21.16 14.11
CA ILE A 372 4.92 21.03 15.32
C ILE A 372 5.22 22.40 15.92
N ILE A 373 5.64 23.38 15.12
CA ILE A 373 5.93 24.75 15.59
C ILE A 373 4.69 25.39 16.18
N GLY A 374 3.55 25.34 15.48
CA GLY A 374 2.29 25.88 15.97
C GLY A 374 1.82 25.18 17.24
N GLY A 375 1.96 23.86 17.31
CA GLY A 375 1.63 23.08 18.51
C GLY A 375 2.52 23.40 19.71
N TRP A 376 3.82 23.64 19.49
CA TRP A 376 4.73 24.11 20.53
C TRP A 376 4.26 25.45 21.10
N HIS A 377 4.07 26.47 20.26
CA HIS A 377 3.62 27.79 20.72
C HIS A 377 2.24 27.76 21.39
N HIS A 378 1.31 26.96 20.85
CA HIS A 378 -0.03 26.80 21.43
C HIS A 378 -0.02 26.15 22.82
N THR A 379 0.83 25.13 23.02
CA THR A 379 0.87 24.36 24.27
C THR A 379 1.81 24.92 25.34
N LYS A 380 2.52 26.01 25.04
CA LYS A 380 3.41 26.69 25.99
C LYS A 380 2.70 27.10 27.28
N VAL A 381 1.48 27.62 27.16
CA VAL A 381 0.67 28.11 28.29
C VAL A 381 0.12 26.95 29.14
N VAL A 382 -0.08 25.77 28.54
CA VAL A 382 -0.70 24.61 29.18
C VAL A 382 0.35 23.60 29.70
N GLY A 383 1.65 23.91 29.51
CA GLY A 383 2.74 23.08 30.05
C GLY A 383 2.95 21.73 29.36
N ALA A 384 2.42 21.53 28.15
CA ALA A 384 2.53 20.25 27.40
C ALA A 384 3.62 20.26 26.30
N ILE A 385 4.58 21.17 26.42
CA ILE A 385 5.63 21.45 25.42
C ILE A 385 6.58 20.26 25.23
N GLN A 386 6.80 19.48 26.29
CA GLN A 386 7.73 18.35 26.31
C GLN A 386 7.34 17.28 25.28
N LEU A 387 6.04 17.11 25.02
CA LEU A 387 5.54 16.17 24.01
C LEU A 387 5.92 16.59 22.58
N PHE A 388 5.95 17.90 22.30
CA PHE A 388 6.40 18.42 21.01
C PHE A 388 7.93 18.33 20.85
N PHE A 389 8.68 18.48 21.94
CA PHE A 389 10.12 18.19 21.94
C PHE A 389 10.41 16.72 21.67
N ALA A 390 9.68 15.80 22.32
CA ALA A 390 9.79 14.37 22.08
C ALA A 390 9.47 14.01 20.61
N ALA A 391 8.39 14.57 20.07
CA ALA A 391 8.01 14.43 18.67
C ALA A 391 9.11 14.91 17.70
N THR A 392 9.69 16.08 17.97
CA THR A 392 10.77 16.65 17.17
C THR A 392 12.03 15.79 17.24
N ALA A 393 12.38 15.29 18.43
CA ALA A 393 13.53 14.41 18.63
C ALA A 393 13.39 13.08 17.86
N VAL A 394 12.20 12.45 17.90
CA VAL A 394 11.91 11.23 17.13
C VAL A 394 12.00 11.49 15.62
N TRP A 395 11.46 12.62 15.16
CA TRP A 395 11.52 12.98 13.74
C TRP A 395 12.96 13.24 13.27
N ALA A 396 13.72 14.02 14.04
CA ALA A 396 15.12 14.32 13.76
C ALA A 396 15.98 13.05 13.77
N PHE A 397 15.74 12.13 14.71
CA PHE A 397 16.44 10.85 14.79
C PHE A 397 16.24 9.99 13.53
N ASP A 398 15.01 9.88 13.01
CA ASP A 398 14.77 9.16 11.73
C ASP A 398 15.57 9.78 10.58
N LYS A 399 15.59 11.12 10.47
CA LYS A 399 16.34 11.82 9.41
C LYS A 399 17.84 11.65 9.57
N PHE A 400 18.35 11.77 10.78
CA PHE A 400 19.75 11.59 11.10
C PHE A 400 20.23 10.17 10.75
N LEU A 401 19.49 9.13 11.13
CA LEU A 401 19.85 7.75 10.77
C LEU A 401 19.82 7.51 9.25
N ARG A 402 18.89 8.15 8.52
CA ARG A 402 18.89 8.08 7.05
C ARG A 402 20.14 8.72 6.46
N LEU A 403 20.50 9.90 6.95
CA LEU A 403 21.72 10.60 6.53
C LEU A 403 22.96 9.75 6.81
N VAL A 404 23.10 9.19 8.02
CA VAL A 404 24.22 8.32 8.39
C VAL A 404 24.28 7.08 7.47
N ARG A 405 23.15 6.44 7.15
CA ARG A 405 23.12 5.27 6.25
C ARG A 405 23.53 5.62 4.82
N VAL A 406 23.07 6.75 4.32
CA VAL A 406 23.42 7.25 2.98
C VAL A 406 24.90 7.63 2.91
N VAL A 407 25.39 8.40 3.89
CA VAL A 407 26.79 8.85 3.96
C VAL A 407 27.75 7.68 4.17
N SER A 408 27.38 6.71 5.02
CA SER A 408 28.23 5.52 5.25
C SER A 408 28.35 4.63 4.02
N PHE A 409 27.29 4.49 3.20
CA PHE A 409 27.40 3.77 1.92
C PHE A 409 28.34 4.49 0.93
N GLY A 410 28.30 5.83 0.95
CA GLY A 410 29.10 6.70 0.10
C GLY A 410 28.55 6.81 -1.33
N VAL A 411 29.06 7.78 -2.09
CA VAL A 411 28.75 7.92 -3.51
C VAL A 411 29.40 6.76 -4.27
N ARG A 412 28.61 5.98 -5.00
CA ARG A 412 29.10 4.86 -5.82
C ARG A 412 28.76 5.09 -7.27
N GLU A 413 29.68 4.69 -8.14
CA GLU A 413 29.38 4.55 -9.55
C GLU A 413 28.61 3.24 -9.75
N ALA A 414 27.54 3.35 -10.52
CA ALA A 414 26.65 2.25 -10.83
C ALA A 414 26.48 2.13 -12.33
N THR A 415 26.60 0.91 -12.82
CA THR A 415 26.35 0.52 -14.21
C THR A 415 24.86 0.26 -14.38
N VAL A 416 24.21 1.02 -15.26
CA VAL A 416 22.83 0.79 -15.68
C VAL A 416 22.82 0.16 -17.04
N GLU A 417 22.18 -0.99 -17.17
CA GLU A 417 22.06 -1.74 -18.40
C GLU A 417 20.58 -1.97 -18.75
N LEU A 418 20.26 -1.91 -20.04
CA LEU A 418 18.93 -2.28 -20.53
C LEU A 418 18.90 -3.77 -20.89
N THR A 419 18.50 -4.64 -19.96
CA THR A 419 18.50 -6.11 -20.14
C THR A 419 17.30 -6.63 -20.96
N SER A 420 16.33 -5.76 -21.23
CA SER A 420 15.16 -5.96 -22.11
C SER A 420 14.46 -4.61 -22.24
N ASP A 421 13.88 -4.26 -23.39
CA ASP A 421 13.21 -2.97 -23.68
C ASP A 421 12.19 -2.42 -22.62
N GLU A 422 11.90 -3.18 -21.55
CA GLU A 422 11.08 -2.76 -20.42
C GLU A 422 11.73 -2.89 -19.02
N THR A 423 13.00 -3.30 -18.87
CA THR A 423 13.66 -3.52 -17.56
C THR A 423 15.11 -3.03 -17.56
N LEU A 424 15.44 -2.22 -16.55
CA LEU A 424 16.78 -1.74 -16.25
C LEU A 424 17.42 -2.60 -15.17
N ARG A 425 18.66 -3.00 -15.39
CA ARG A 425 19.55 -3.60 -14.39
C ARG A 425 20.49 -2.52 -13.89
N LEU A 426 20.50 -2.25 -12.59
CA LEU A 426 21.43 -1.31 -11.96
C LEU A 426 22.36 -2.10 -11.04
N THR A 427 23.64 -2.18 -11.40
CA THR A 427 24.68 -2.85 -10.61
C THR A 427 25.51 -1.81 -9.87
N VAL A 428 25.68 -1.99 -8.56
CA VAL A 428 26.37 -1.06 -7.67
C VAL A 428 27.41 -1.81 -6.84
N VAL A 429 28.64 -1.31 -6.79
CA VAL A 429 29.65 -1.84 -5.86
C VAL A 429 29.32 -1.39 -4.44
N ARG A 430 29.23 -2.35 -3.51
CA ARG A 430 28.91 -2.11 -2.10
C ARG A 430 30.15 -2.26 -1.20
N PRO A 431 30.21 -1.57 -0.04
CA PRO A 431 31.23 -1.84 0.96
C PRO A 431 31.15 -3.27 1.51
N SER A 432 32.29 -3.86 1.88
CA SER A 432 32.38 -5.24 2.39
C SER A 432 31.59 -5.51 3.67
N TRP A 433 31.46 -4.49 4.54
CA TRP A 433 30.67 -4.56 5.77
C TRP A 433 29.15 -4.48 5.52
N TRP A 434 28.74 -3.96 4.35
CA TRP A 434 27.35 -3.83 3.98
C TRP A 434 26.88 -5.13 3.34
N LYS A 435 26.08 -5.94 4.03
CA LYS A 435 25.63 -7.25 3.53
C LYS A 435 24.11 -7.28 3.30
N PRO A 436 23.64 -7.53 2.07
CA PRO A 436 22.22 -7.70 1.82
C PRO A 436 21.71 -9.01 2.44
N ARG A 437 20.38 -9.10 2.61
CA ARG A 437 19.69 -10.28 3.14
C ARG A 437 18.55 -10.67 2.21
N PRO A 438 18.17 -11.96 2.11
CA PRO A 438 17.02 -12.34 1.30
C PRO A 438 15.74 -11.61 1.73
N GLY A 439 15.00 -11.08 0.77
CA GLY A 439 13.77 -10.29 1.00
C GLY A 439 14.00 -8.83 1.40
N CYS A 440 15.24 -8.33 1.35
CA CYS A 440 15.54 -6.93 1.62
C CYS A 440 15.37 -6.02 0.38
N HIS A 441 15.14 -4.75 0.65
CA HIS A 441 15.07 -3.67 -0.35
C HIS A 441 15.91 -2.48 0.12
N ALA A 442 16.33 -1.62 -0.79
CA ALA A 442 16.97 -0.35 -0.47
C ALA A 442 16.35 0.79 -1.26
N PHE A 443 16.54 2.01 -0.77
CA PHE A 443 16.19 3.21 -1.51
C PHE A 443 17.40 3.70 -2.27
N VAL A 444 17.27 3.83 -3.59
CA VAL A 444 18.31 4.36 -4.46
C VAL A 444 18.04 5.83 -4.73
N TYR A 445 19.08 6.65 -4.58
CA TYR A 445 19.10 8.06 -4.96
C TYR A 445 20.00 8.19 -6.19
N PHE A 446 19.46 8.78 -7.25
CA PHE A 446 20.17 9.01 -8.49
C PHE A 446 20.75 10.42 -8.45
N LEU A 447 22.07 10.60 -8.49
CA LEU A 447 22.72 11.91 -8.38
C LEU A 447 22.68 12.68 -9.71
N GLU A 448 21.48 12.84 -10.24
CA GLU A 448 21.14 13.59 -11.43
C GLU A 448 20.64 14.98 -11.01
N PRO A 449 21.07 16.10 -11.63
CA PRO A 449 20.69 17.46 -11.20
C PRO A 449 19.18 17.71 -11.06
N ARG A 450 18.35 16.99 -11.83
CA ARG A 450 16.88 17.13 -11.80
C ARG A 450 16.18 16.24 -10.77
N PHE A 451 16.84 15.22 -10.22
CA PHE A 451 16.18 14.17 -9.42
C PHE A 451 16.98 13.73 -8.18
N PHE A 452 18.09 14.39 -7.85
CA PHE A 452 18.97 14.01 -6.73
C PHE A 452 18.28 13.95 -5.36
N TRP A 453 17.16 14.65 -5.18
CA TRP A 453 16.36 14.65 -3.95
C TRP A 453 15.32 13.51 -3.89
N GLN A 454 15.16 12.72 -4.96
CA GLN A 454 14.20 11.62 -5.02
C GLN A 454 14.84 10.32 -4.50
N SER A 455 14.05 9.54 -3.76
CA SER A 455 14.46 8.23 -3.23
C SER A 455 13.49 7.16 -3.72
N HIS A 456 13.98 6.13 -4.41
CA HIS A 456 13.12 5.09 -5.00
C HIS A 456 13.40 3.71 -4.38
N PRO A 457 12.38 3.00 -3.84
CA PRO A 457 12.57 1.68 -3.24
C PRO A 457 12.70 0.59 -4.31
N PHE A 458 13.77 -0.19 -4.24
CA PHE A 458 14.01 -1.34 -5.10
C PHE A 458 14.48 -2.55 -4.29
N SER A 459 14.07 -3.74 -4.73
CA SER A 459 14.52 -5.01 -4.15
C SER A 459 15.99 -5.25 -4.48
N ILE A 460 16.74 -5.78 -3.50
CA ILE A 460 18.17 -6.05 -3.67
C ILE A 460 18.38 -7.51 -4.06
N THR A 461 19.24 -7.75 -5.04
CA THR A 461 19.83 -9.06 -5.33
C THR A 461 21.33 -8.97 -5.15
N ASP A 462 21.91 -9.83 -4.33
CA ASP A 462 23.37 -9.92 -4.17
C ASP A 462 23.95 -10.62 -5.40
N SER A 463 25.02 -10.07 -5.98
CA SER A 463 25.69 -10.71 -7.11
C SER A 463 26.37 -11.99 -6.64
N ILE A 464 26.26 -13.02 -7.45
CA ILE A 464 26.85 -14.32 -7.19
C ILE A 464 28.25 -14.45 -7.81
N ASP A 465 28.45 -13.80 -8.94
CA ASP A 465 29.65 -13.92 -9.77
C ASP A 465 30.71 -12.87 -9.41
N GLU A 466 30.28 -11.73 -8.85
CA GLU A 466 31.15 -10.62 -8.45
C GLU A 466 31.04 -10.37 -6.94
N GLU A 467 32.17 -10.45 -6.24
CA GLU A 467 32.19 -10.15 -4.81
C GLU A 467 31.85 -8.68 -4.55
N ASN A 468 30.99 -8.44 -3.55
CA ASN A 468 30.60 -7.11 -3.10
C ASN A 468 29.89 -6.24 -4.16
N THR A 469 29.16 -6.83 -5.10
CA THR A 469 28.25 -6.08 -5.98
C THR A 469 26.79 -6.43 -5.69
N ILE A 470 25.93 -5.40 -5.72
CA ILE A 470 24.48 -5.55 -5.59
C ILE A 470 23.81 -5.12 -6.88
N THR A 471 22.80 -5.87 -7.27
CA THR A 471 22.01 -5.58 -8.47
C THR A 471 20.58 -5.21 -8.07
N PHE A 472 20.01 -4.24 -8.79
CA PHE A 472 18.61 -3.86 -8.70
C PHE A 472 17.95 -4.04 -10.07
N PHE A 473 16.87 -4.79 -10.11
CA PHE A 473 16.04 -4.94 -11.31
C PHE A 473 14.85 -3.98 -11.24
N MET A 474 14.79 -3.04 -12.19
CA MET A 474 13.82 -1.94 -12.18
C MET A 474 12.97 -1.99 -13.45
N LYS A 475 11.65 -2.08 -13.31
CA LYS A 475 10.76 -1.98 -14.47
C LYS A 475 10.73 -0.54 -14.99
N VAL A 476 10.84 -0.38 -16.30
CA VAL A 476 10.70 0.91 -16.98
C VAL A 476 9.27 1.42 -16.82
N LYS A 477 9.15 2.63 -16.27
CA LYS A 477 7.91 3.36 -15.99
C LYS A 477 8.13 4.83 -16.33
N ASN A 478 7.16 5.69 -16.02
CA ASN A 478 7.33 7.12 -16.14
C ASN A 478 8.33 7.64 -15.09
N GLY A 479 8.91 8.83 -15.32
CA GLY A 479 9.89 9.44 -14.42
C GLY A 479 11.31 8.97 -14.70
N ILE A 480 12.08 8.68 -13.64
CA ILE A 480 13.52 8.41 -13.76
C ILE A 480 13.84 7.14 -14.54
N THR A 481 13.11 6.04 -14.34
CA THR A 481 13.37 4.79 -15.07
C THR A 481 13.04 4.91 -16.56
N GLY A 482 12.00 5.65 -16.92
CA GLY A 482 11.68 5.97 -18.32
C GLY A 482 12.73 6.88 -18.95
N ARG A 483 13.26 7.85 -18.21
CA ARG A 483 14.34 8.72 -18.69
C ARG A 483 15.63 7.93 -18.90
N LEU A 484 16.06 7.15 -17.92
CA LEU A 484 17.24 6.30 -18.04
C LEU A 484 17.12 5.35 -19.23
N SER A 485 15.95 4.73 -19.43
CA SER A 485 15.67 3.91 -20.61
C SER A 485 15.78 4.69 -21.93
N ASN A 486 15.29 5.93 -21.98
CA ASN A 486 15.37 6.80 -23.16
C ASN A 486 16.78 7.35 -23.43
N GLU A 487 17.62 7.44 -22.40
CA GLU A 487 19.03 7.83 -22.54
C GLU A 487 19.88 6.64 -22.99
N LEU A 488 19.64 5.47 -22.39
CA LEU A 488 20.29 4.21 -22.78
C LEU A 488 19.96 3.80 -24.22
N SER A 489 18.73 4.04 -24.69
CA SER A 489 18.34 3.74 -26.08
C SER A 489 19.02 4.64 -27.13
N LYS A 490 19.66 5.74 -26.71
CA LYS A 490 20.43 6.62 -27.60
C LYS A 490 21.91 6.25 -27.67
N LEU A 491 22.39 5.41 -26.74
CA LEU A 491 23.80 5.04 -26.68
C LEU A 491 24.08 3.83 -27.59
N PRO A 492 25.26 3.80 -28.25
CA PRO A 492 25.67 2.66 -29.09
C PRO A 492 25.81 1.36 -28.30
N THR A 493 26.25 1.43 -27.06
CA THR A 493 26.17 0.34 -26.08
C THR A 493 25.14 0.72 -25.02
N PRO A 494 24.12 -0.10 -24.71
CA PRO A 494 23.05 0.24 -23.77
C PRO A 494 23.52 0.09 -22.31
N VAL A 495 24.66 0.70 -21.99
CA VAL A 495 25.28 0.75 -20.67
C VAL A 495 25.57 2.21 -20.33
N LEU A 496 25.13 2.67 -19.17
CA LEU A 496 25.36 4.02 -18.67
C LEU A 496 25.90 3.96 -17.24
N ASN A 497 27.00 4.67 -16.99
CA ASN A 497 27.53 4.85 -15.64
C ASN A 497 26.92 6.09 -15.01
N ILE A 498 26.27 5.90 -13.86
CA ILE A 498 25.68 6.99 -13.08
C ILE A 498 26.17 6.93 -11.64
N LYS A 499 26.21 8.10 -10.98
CA LYS A 499 26.50 8.17 -9.56
C LYS A 499 25.22 7.97 -8.76
N VAL A 500 25.25 7.05 -7.81
CA VAL A 500 24.10 6.72 -6.95
C VAL A 500 24.50 6.71 -5.47
N LEU A 501 23.50 6.91 -4.62
CA LEU A 501 23.56 6.62 -3.19
C LEU A 501 22.52 5.55 -2.85
N VAL A 502 22.83 4.68 -1.90
CA VAL A 502 21.95 3.59 -1.46
C VAL A 502 21.66 3.72 0.04
N GLU A 503 20.38 3.83 0.40
CA GLU A 503 19.90 3.82 1.78
C GLU A 503 19.28 2.45 2.08
N GLY A 504 19.92 1.68 2.95
CA GLY A 504 19.46 0.33 3.31
C GLY A 504 20.56 -0.50 3.98
N PRO A 505 20.39 -1.83 4.06
CA PRO A 505 19.22 -2.58 3.59
C PRO A 505 18.02 -2.47 4.56
N TYR A 506 16.81 -2.48 4.01
CA TYR A 506 15.52 -2.51 4.73
C TYR A 506 14.79 -3.83 4.49
N GLY A 507 13.93 -4.23 5.42
CA GLY A 507 13.13 -5.46 5.33
C GLY A 507 13.41 -6.45 6.45
N GLN A 508 12.59 -7.51 6.53
CA GLN A 508 12.71 -8.56 7.54
C GLN A 508 13.66 -9.66 7.07
N TYR A 509 14.43 -10.22 8.02
CA TYR A 509 15.18 -11.45 7.77
C TYR A 509 14.22 -12.63 7.70
N LEU A 510 14.12 -13.24 6.53
CA LEU A 510 13.47 -14.54 6.36
C LEU A 510 14.53 -15.63 6.55
N PRO A 511 14.39 -16.53 7.55
CA PRO A 511 15.32 -17.63 7.76
C PRO A 511 15.06 -18.70 6.69
N LEU A 512 15.51 -18.44 5.45
CA LEU A 512 15.29 -19.34 4.31
C LEU A 512 15.83 -20.76 4.58
N HIS A 513 16.88 -20.88 5.40
CA HIS A 513 17.46 -22.15 5.85
C HIS A 513 16.51 -23.04 6.69
N LYS A 514 15.39 -22.51 7.17
CA LYS A 514 14.36 -23.28 7.91
C LYS A 514 13.30 -23.88 7.00
N PHE A 515 13.27 -23.53 5.72
CA PHE A 515 12.33 -24.08 4.76
C PHE A 515 12.98 -25.28 4.09
N GLU A 516 12.38 -26.45 4.27
CA GLU A 516 13.06 -27.72 4.02
C GLU A 516 13.00 -28.20 2.56
N ARG A 517 11.97 -27.83 1.76
CA ARG A 517 11.71 -28.59 0.50
C ARG A 517 11.27 -27.83 -0.75
N VAL A 518 10.37 -26.83 -0.73
CA VAL A 518 9.78 -26.33 -2.01
C VAL A 518 9.90 -24.81 -2.20
N PHE A 519 10.55 -24.38 -3.29
CA PHE A 519 10.69 -22.97 -3.68
C PHE A 519 9.78 -22.66 -4.87
N TYR A 520 8.61 -22.07 -4.61
CA TYR A 520 7.72 -21.59 -5.67
C TYR A 520 8.13 -20.20 -6.15
N TRP A 521 8.44 -20.07 -7.43
CA TRP A 521 8.75 -18.77 -8.04
C TRP A 521 7.86 -18.48 -9.24
N VAL A 522 7.09 -17.39 -9.14
CA VAL A 522 6.16 -17.00 -10.19
C VAL A 522 6.80 -15.93 -11.06
N VAL A 523 7.07 -16.28 -12.31
CA VAL A 523 7.65 -15.38 -13.30
C VAL A 523 6.63 -15.02 -14.37
N HIS A 524 6.78 -13.83 -14.95
CA HIS A 524 5.85 -13.36 -15.97
C HIS A 524 6.08 -14.07 -17.32
N HIS A 525 7.34 -14.35 -17.68
CA HIS A 525 7.77 -15.00 -18.93
C HIS A 525 9.08 -15.79 -18.75
N TYR A 526 9.40 -16.71 -19.67
CA TYR A 526 10.62 -17.55 -19.61
C TYR A 526 11.93 -16.74 -19.63
N LYS A 527 11.97 -15.57 -20.27
CA LYS A 527 13.15 -14.68 -20.23
C LYS A 527 13.56 -14.27 -18.81
N SER A 528 12.61 -14.18 -17.87
CA SER A 528 12.93 -13.88 -16.47
C SER A 528 13.66 -15.02 -15.76
N VAL A 529 13.59 -16.24 -16.30
CA VAL A 529 14.32 -17.40 -15.77
C VAL A 529 15.80 -17.31 -16.17
N GLY A 530 16.08 -16.87 -17.40
CA GLY A 530 17.45 -16.66 -17.89
C GLY A 530 18.25 -15.65 -17.05
N TRP A 531 17.60 -14.59 -16.55
CA TRP A 531 18.23 -13.59 -15.68
C TRP A 531 18.80 -14.15 -14.38
N PHE A 532 18.26 -15.28 -13.92
CA PHE A 532 18.67 -15.93 -12.68
C PHE A 532 19.23 -17.33 -12.96
N TYR A 533 19.71 -17.59 -14.18
CA TYR A 533 20.18 -18.92 -14.57
C TYR A 533 21.34 -19.39 -13.68
N ASN A 534 22.31 -18.52 -13.40
CA ASN A 534 23.48 -18.83 -12.56
C ASN A 534 23.05 -19.11 -11.12
N GLU A 535 22.10 -18.33 -10.59
CA GLU A 535 21.46 -18.52 -9.29
C GLU A 535 20.72 -19.86 -9.22
N LEU A 536 19.95 -20.18 -10.26
CA LEU A 536 19.15 -21.41 -10.33
C LEU A 536 20.03 -22.65 -10.41
N MET A 537 21.12 -22.61 -11.17
CA MET A 537 22.09 -23.70 -11.29
C MET A 537 22.70 -24.11 -9.95
N LYS A 538 22.71 -23.23 -8.94
CA LYS A 538 23.18 -23.56 -7.59
C LYS A 538 22.19 -24.37 -6.76
N PHE A 539 20.92 -24.46 -7.13
CA PHE A 539 19.99 -25.40 -6.51
C PHE A 539 20.24 -26.85 -6.93
N LYS A 540 21.02 -27.06 -8.01
CA LYS A 540 21.41 -28.39 -8.48
C LYS A 540 22.23 -29.12 -7.41
N GLY A 541 21.67 -30.19 -6.83
CA GLY A 541 22.31 -30.97 -5.76
C GLY A 541 21.98 -30.49 -4.34
N THR A 542 21.07 -29.53 -4.19
CA THR A 542 20.50 -29.15 -2.87
C THR A 542 19.19 -29.90 -2.61
N ASN A 543 18.73 -29.93 -1.35
CA ASN A 543 17.43 -30.53 -0.97
C ASN A 543 16.21 -29.65 -1.35
N ILE A 544 16.42 -28.55 -2.09
CA ILE A 544 15.37 -27.62 -2.48
C ILE A 544 14.85 -28.02 -3.86
N GLU A 545 13.54 -28.22 -3.97
CA GLU A 545 12.80 -28.45 -5.21
C GLU A 545 12.24 -27.10 -5.71
N PRO A 546 12.90 -26.43 -6.66
CA PRO A 546 12.39 -25.20 -7.26
C PRO A 546 11.26 -25.49 -8.24
N VAL A 547 10.11 -24.87 -8.02
CA VAL A 547 8.95 -24.89 -8.92
C VAL A 547 8.74 -23.50 -9.51
N ILE A 548 9.04 -23.32 -10.79
CA ILE A 548 8.89 -22.05 -11.49
C ILE A 548 7.56 -22.02 -12.26
N CYS A 549 6.66 -21.13 -11.87
CA CYS A 549 5.39 -20.91 -12.54
C CYS A 549 5.48 -19.74 -13.54
N VAL A 550 5.36 -20.02 -14.83
CA VAL A 550 5.44 -19.01 -15.91
C VAL A 550 4.03 -18.55 -16.31
N CYS A 551 3.64 -17.33 -15.93
CA CYS A 551 2.27 -16.85 -16.11
C CYS A 551 1.87 -16.60 -17.57
N HIS A 552 2.82 -16.19 -18.41
CA HIS A 552 2.62 -15.99 -19.84
C HIS A 552 3.75 -16.70 -20.62
N PRO A 553 3.65 -18.02 -20.80
CA PRO A 553 4.64 -18.80 -21.55
C PRO A 553 4.73 -18.35 -23.02
N ASP A 554 3.63 -17.80 -23.56
CA ASP A 554 3.51 -17.32 -24.94
C ASP A 554 4.31 -16.04 -25.24
N LEU A 555 4.80 -15.33 -24.22
CA LEU A 555 5.65 -14.14 -24.34
C LEU A 555 7.12 -14.56 -24.27
N CYS A 556 7.62 -15.22 -25.31
CA CYS A 556 9.02 -15.66 -25.40
C CYS A 556 9.82 -14.75 -26.35
N SER A 557 10.73 -13.96 -25.78
CA SER A 557 11.84 -13.27 -26.48
C SER A 557 13.14 -13.93 -26.06
N ASP A 558 14.18 -13.90 -26.90
CA ASP A 558 15.48 -14.59 -26.70
C ASP A 558 15.93 -14.70 -25.24
N ILE A 559 16.21 -15.94 -24.81
CA ILE A 559 16.73 -16.25 -23.48
C ILE A 559 18.25 -16.17 -23.56
N GLU A 560 18.80 -14.98 -23.31
CA GLU A 560 20.24 -14.82 -23.12
C GLU A 560 20.65 -15.47 -21.78
N ILE A 561 21.43 -16.54 -21.87
CA ILE A 561 22.13 -17.13 -20.72
C ILE A 561 23.43 -16.34 -20.57
N TYR A 562 23.50 -15.46 -19.57
CA TYR A 562 24.72 -14.72 -19.26
C TYR A 562 25.80 -15.70 -18.77
N SER A 563 26.82 -15.94 -19.60
CA SER A 563 28.10 -16.47 -19.12
C SER A 563 28.97 -15.27 -18.74
N PRO A 564 29.62 -15.26 -17.57
CA PRO A 564 30.47 -14.15 -17.18
C PRO A 564 31.63 -14.04 -18.19
N VAL A 565 31.78 -12.87 -18.80
CA VAL A 565 33.00 -12.51 -19.50
C VAL A 565 34.11 -12.53 -18.45
N SER A 566 35.00 -13.51 -18.57
CA SER A 566 36.24 -13.59 -17.80
C SER A 566 37.05 -12.32 -18.06
N LEU A 567 37.04 -11.40 -17.09
CA LEU A 567 37.98 -10.29 -17.03
C LEU A 567 39.40 -10.89 -16.93
N GLY A 568 40.14 -10.80 -18.02
CA GLY A 568 41.56 -11.09 -18.04
C GLY A 568 42.28 -10.22 -17.01
N LYS A 569 43.11 -10.86 -16.18
CA LYS A 569 44.08 -10.18 -15.33
C LYS A 569 44.95 -9.27 -16.19
N SER A 570 44.96 -7.97 -15.88
CA SER A 570 46.02 -7.08 -16.29
C SER A 570 47.18 -7.24 -15.30
N ASP A 571 48.11 -8.15 -15.59
CA ASP A 571 49.46 -8.06 -15.05
C ASP A 571 50.24 -7.10 -15.95
N SER A 572 50.82 -6.08 -15.32
CA SER A 572 51.74 -5.10 -15.89
C SER A 572 53.08 -5.73 -16.25
N GLU A 573 53.64 -5.40 -17.42
CA GLU A 573 54.99 -4.82 -17.60
C GLU A 573 55.51 -4.95 -19.05
N SER A 574 55.98 -3.81 -19.61
CA SER A 574 57.00 -3.63 -20.68
C SER A 574 56.75 -4.30 -22.06
N ASP A 575 57.13 -3.78 -23.21
CA ASP A 575 58.18 -2.84 -23.57
C ASP A 575 57.86 -2.24 -24.97
N GLY A 576 58.50 -1.13 -25.31
CA GLY A 576 58.17 -0.33 -26.51
C GLY A 576 58.63 -0.89 -27.85
N THR A 577 57.98 -0.45 -28.95
CA THR A 577 58.62 0.26 -30.09
C THR A 577 57.65 0.46 -31.27
N ASN A 578 57.48 1.73 -31.63
CA ASN A 578 57.41 2.37 -32.95
C ASN A 578 56.93 1.64 -34.24
N LEU A 579 55.92 2.30 -34.86
CA LEU A 579 55.77 2.73 -36.27
C LEU A 579 54.70 2.06 -37.18
N LYS A 580 53.72 2.92 -37.51
CA LYS A 580 53.07 3.22 -38.81
C LYS A 580 51.79 2.48 -39.26
N GLU A 581 50.74 3.31 -39.30
CA GLU A 581 49.71 3.45 -40.36
C GLU A 581 48.76 2.28 -40.66
N LYS A 582 47.48 2.40 -40.24
CA LYS A 582 46.33 2.65 -41.14
C LYS A 582 44.96 2.43 -40.47
N ASP A 583 44.04 3.27 -40.94
CA ASP A 583 42.61 3.04 -41.11
C ASP A 583 41.63 3.13 -39.93
N ASN A 584 40.61 3.95 -40.20
CA ASN A 584 39.40 4.21 -39.45
C ASN A 584 38.61 2.92 -39.15
N ILE A 585 38.84 2.33 -37.98
CA ILE A 585 37.96 1.29 -37.44
C ILE A 585 36.84 1.98 -36.67
N ARG A 586 35.70 2.16 -37.34
CA ARG A 586 34.41 2.31 -36.66
C ARG A 586 34.04 0.94 -36.08
N PRO A 587 33.81 0.78 -34.76
CA PRO A 587 33.23 -0.45 -34.27
C PRO A 587 31.77 -0.48 -34.71
N ILE A 588 31.45 -1.49 -35.52
CA ILE A 588 30.11 -1.89 -35.91
C ILE A 588 29.36 -2.24 -34.62
N VAL A 589 28.46 -1.36 -34.20
CA VAL A 589 27.47 -1.66 -33.17
C VAL A 589 26.48 -2.63 -33.81
N ALA A 590 26.65 -3.91 -33.51
CA ALA A 590 25.67 -4.93 -33.82
C ALA A 590 24.38 -4.58 -33.06
N GLU A 591 23.40 -4.02 -33.76
CA GLU A 591 22.06 -3.94 -33.21
C GLU A 591 21.57 -5.40 -33.02
N VAL A 592 21.18 -5.80 -31.80
CA VAL A 592 20.64 -7.14 -31.48
C VAL A 592 19.15 -7.21 -31.85
N PRO A 593 18.69 -8.15 -32.70
CA PRO A 593 17.27 -8.30 -33.05
C PRO A 593 16.47 -8.74 -31.83
N GLU A 594 15.27 -8.18 -31.61
CA GLU A 594 14.28 -8.84 -30.75
C GLU A 594 13.71 -10.05 -31.51
N SER A 595 14.38 -11.21 -31.39
CA SER A 595 13.85 -12.49 -31.86
C SER A 595 12.93 -13.12 -30.81
N LYS A 596 11.96 -13.89 -31.31
CA LYS A 596 11.23 -14.86 -30.48
C LYS A 596 12.25 -15.88 -29.97
N ALA A 597 12.23 -16.17 -28.67
CA ALA A 597 12.93 -17.35 -28.18
C ALA A 597 12.31 -18.57 -28.88
N ASP A 598 13.14 -19.26 -29.65
CA ASP A 598 12.80 -20.48 -30.39
C ASP A 598 12.27 -21.54 -29.40
N GLU A 599 11.28 -22.35 -29.78
CA GLU A 599 10.77 -23.45 -28.93
C GLU A 599 11.92 -24.38 -28.49
N SER A 600 13.00 -24.44 -29.29
CA SER A 600 14.26 -25.12 -29.00
C SER A 600 15.02 -24.54 -27.80
N GLN A 601 15.00 -23.23 -27.56
CA GLN A 601 15.72 -22.56 -26.47
C GLN A 601 15.04 -22.76 -25.11
N VAL A 602 13.71 -22.70 -25.07
CA VAL A 602 12.95 -23.02 -23.84
C VAL A 602 13.13 -24.50 -23.49
N SER A 603 13.16 -25.37 -24.50
CA SER A 603 13.44 -26.80 -24.33
C SER A 603 14.85 -27.04 -23.77
N ASN A 604 15.86 -26.38 -24.35
CA ASN A 604 17.25 -26.44 -23.89
C ASN A 604 17.43 -25.85 -22.48
N LEU A 605 16.71 -24.77 -22.14
CA LEU A 605 16.69 -24.21 -20.79
C LEU A 605 16.06 -25.19 -19.79
N LYS A 606 14.91 -25.80 -20.12
CA LYS A 606 14.24 -26.83 -19.31
C LYS A 606 15.13 -28.07 -19.13
N GLU A 607 15.89 -28.44 -20.14
CA GLU A 607 16.86 -29.55 -20.10
C GLU A 607 18.06 -29.22 -19.21
N LYS A 608 18.65 -28.02 -19.35
CA LYS A 608 19.75 -27.53 -18.50
C LYS A 608 19.32 -27.36 -17.04
N LEU A 609 18.06 -27.00 -16.80
CA LEU A 609 17.43 -26.86 -15.49
C LEU A 609 16.50 -28.04 -15.16
N SER A 610 16.92 -29.26 -15.45
CA SER A 610 16.09 -30.47 -15.24
C SER A 610 15.69 -30.76 -13.79
N PHE A 611 16.39 -30.14 -12.81
CA PHE A 611 16.05 -30.18 -11.39
C PHE A 611 14.98 -29.13 -11.00
N VAL A 612 14.52 -28.29 -11.94
CA VAL A 612 13.49 -27.27 -11.76
C VAL A 612 12.18 -27.73 -12.41
N GLU A 613 11.09 -27.75 -11.66
CA GLU A 613 9.77 -28.03 -12.22
C GLU A 613 9.19 -26.75 -12.84
N PHE A 614 8.93 -26.74 -14.15
CA PHE A 614 8.27 -25.62 -14.81
C PHE A 614 6.77 -25.86 -14.94
N ARG A 615 5.95 -24.98 -14.34
CA ARG A 615 4.50 -24.97 -14.47
C ARG A 615 4.05 -23.79 -15.30
N GLU A 616 3.31 -24.04 -16.38
CA GLU A 616 2.84 -22.97 -17.26
C GLU A 616 1.43 -22.50 -16.84
N GLY A 617 1.24 -21.18 -16.86
CA GLY A 617 0.02 -20.52 -16.40
C GLY A 617 0.13 -19.94 -14.99
N ARG A 618 -0.91 -19.21 -14.58
CA ARG A 618 -0.94 -18.57 -13.28
C ARG A 618 -1.20 -19.63 -12.20
N PRO A 619 -0.33 -19.78 -11.19
CA PRO A 619 -0.50 -20.80 -10.17
C PRO A 619 -1.79 -20.55 -9.39
N ASN A 620 -2.58 -21.61 -9.21
CA ASN A 620 -3.73 -21.60 -8.33
C ASN A 620 -3.23 -21.72 -6.89
N ILE A 621 -2.89 -20.58 -6.27
CA ILE A 621 -2.30 -20.53 -4.92
C ILE A 621 -3.21 -21.25 -3.90
N GLN A 622 -4.54 -21.21 -4.07
CA GLN A 622 -5.46 -21.93 -3.17
C GLN A 622 -5.29 -23.45 -3.26
N GLU A 623 -5.05 -23.97 -4.47
CA GLU A 623 -4.84 -25.39 -4.72
C GLU A 623 -3.45 -25.84 -4.29
N ILE A 624 -2.42 -25.04 -4.54
CA ILE A 624 -1.06 -25.29 -4.02
C ILE A 624 -1.10 -25.35 -2.49
N ILE A 625 -1.71 -24.36 -1.83
CA ILE A 625 -1.85 -24.38 -0.37
C ILE A 625 -2.64 -25.59 0.10
N ALA A 626 -3.72 -25.98 -0.59
CA ALA A 626 -4.50 -27.15 -0.21
C ALA A 626 -3.69 -28.45 -0.34
N ASN A 627 -2.93 -28.60 -1.41
CA ASN A 627 -2.08 -29.76 -1.67
C ASN A 627 -0.93 -29.82 -0.66
N GLU A 628 -0.23 -28.72 -0.43
CA GLU A 628 0.85 -28.61 0.57
C GLU A 628 0.35 -28.88 1.99
N VAL A 629 -0.85 -28.38 2.35
CA VAL A 629 -1.47 -28.68 3.65
C VAL A 629 -1.83 -30.16 3.77
N ASN A 630 -2.32 -30.78 2.70
CA ASN A 630 -2.63 -32.20 2.67
C ASN A 630 -1.34 -33.05 2.76
N GLU A 631 -0.27 -32.68 2.05
CA GLU A 631 1.03 -33.35 2.08
C GLU A 631 1.74 -33.19 3.43
N CYS A 632 1.67 -31.99 4.03
CA CYS A 632 2.13 -31.75 5.39
C CYS A 632 1.34 -32.56 6.42
N SER A 633 0.04 -32.78 6.21
CA SER A 633 -0.77 -33.65 7.07
C SER A 633 -0.47 -35.14 6.91
N ALA A 634 0.10 -35.55 5.76
CA ALA A 634 0.54 -36.92 5.50
C ALA A 634 1.92 -37.26 6.11
N ASN A 635 2.74 -36.26 6.46
CA ASN A 635 4.04 -36.43 7.10
C ASN A 635 4.02 -36.46 8.65
N ILE A 636 2.84 -36.54 9.26
CA ILE A 636 2.73 -36.99 10.66
C ILE A 636 2.91 -38.51 10.62
N PRO A 637 3.86 -39.11 11.37
CA PRO A 637 4.09 -40.55 11.30
C PRO A 637 2.84 -41.30 11.79
N SER A 638 2.01 -41.75 10.85
CA SER A 638 1.00 -42.77 11.11
C SER A 638 1.74 -44.07 11.35
N SER A 639 1.68 -44.56 12.58
CA SER A 639 2.14 -45.89 12.94
C SER A 639 1.56 -46.95 11.98
N LYS A 640 2.47 -47.78 11.44
CA LYS A 640 2.29 -49.11 10.81
C LYS A 640 1.79 -49.18 9.35
N LYS A 641 2.72 -49.60 8.48
CA LYS A 641 2.50 -50.23 7.17
C LYS A 641 1.86 -51.61 7.31
N VAL A 642 1.03 -52.02 6.35
CA VAL A 642 0.92 -53.41 5.86
C VAL A 642 0.73 -53.41 4.32
N ALA A 643 1.18 -54.51 3.71
CA ALA A 643 1.70 -54.82 2.37
C ALA A 643 0.73 -54.80 1.15
N PRO A 644 1.24 -54.98 -0.10
CA PRO A 644 0.51 -54.75 -1.35
C PRO A 644 -0.31 -55.95 -1.85
N ALA A 645 -1.14 -55.68 -2.85
CA ALA A 645 -2.19 -56.56 -3.39
C ALA A 645 -1.70 -57.63 -4.39
N PRO A 646 -2.41 -58.76 -4.52
CA PRO A 646 -2.46 -59.52 -5.76
C PRO A 646 -3.82 -59.38 -6.45
N LEU A 647 -3.78 -59.12 -7.75
CA LEU A 647 -4.94 -59.07 -8.64
C LEU A 647 -5.20 -60.47 -9.24
N ALA A 648 -6.49 -60.76 -9.43
CA ALA A 648 -7.11 -61.77 -10.27
C ALA A 648 -7.19 -63.23 -9.77
N THR A 649 -8.38 -63.59 -9.26
CA THR A 649 -9.18 -64.70 -9.80
C THR A 649 -10.66 -64.48 -9.44
N ARG A 650 -11.55 -64.55 -10.42
CA ARG A 650 -13.01 -64.58 -10.22
C ARG A 650 -13.37 -65.87 -9.48
N SER A 651 -13.94 -65.76 -8.28
CA SER A 651 -14.60 -66.86 -7.59
C SER A 651 -16.06 -66.50 -7.28
N LYS A 652 -16.90 -67.54 -7.37
CA LYS A 652 -18.36 -67.53 -7.18
C LYS A 652 -18.76 -66.85 -5.87
N GLN A 653 -19.90 -66.15 -5.89
CA GLN A 653 -20.55 -65.60 -4.69
C GLN A 653 -20.88 -66.73 -3.70
N SER A 654 -19.99 -66.95 -2.72
CA SER A 654 -20.35 -67.48 -1.42
C SER A 654 -20.74 -66.31 -0.53
N ALA A 655 -21.87 -66.39 0.17
CA ALA A 655 -22.26 -65.38 1.15
C ALA A 655 -21.14 -65.25 2.20
N ALA A 656 -20.40 -64.14 2.14
CA ALA A 656 -19.35 -63.85 3.11
C ALA A 656 -19.99 -63.75 4.52
N PRO A 657 -19.31 -64.22 5.57
CA PRO A 657 -19.80 -64.09 6.93
C PRO A 657 -20.03 -62.61 7.23
N LYS A 658 -21.28 -62.23 7.51
CA LYS A 658 -21.61 -60.85 7.90
C LYS A 658 -20.86 -60.57 9.19
N ASN A 659 -19.85 -59.69 9.12
CA ASN A 659 -19.21 -59.19 10.31
C ASN A 659 -20.28 -58.43 11.11
N PRO A 660 -20.65 -58.88 12.33
CA PRO A 660 -21.70 -58.25 13.13
C PRO A 660 -21.33 -56.83 13.59
N LEU A 661 -20.08 -56.38 13.34
CA LEU A 661 -19.62 -55.02 13.58
C LEU A 661 -19.85 -54.07 12.39
N ILE A 662 -20.25 -54.57 11.21
CA ILE A 662 -20.46 -53.77 9.99
C ILE A 662 -21.96 -53.74 9.64
N ASP A 663 -22.66 -52.75 10.17
CA ASP A 663 -24.07 -52.51 9.87
C ASP A 663 -24.26 -51.42 8.81
N SER A 664 -25.18 -51.66 7.87
CA SER A 664 -25.62 -50.63 6.93
C SER A 664 -26.47 -49.60 7.68
N THR A 665 -25.94 -48.39 7.83
CA THR A 665 -26.64 -47.25 8.46
C THR A 665 -26.95 -46.18 7.40
N PRO A 666 -27.88 -46.44 6.46
CA PRO A 666 -28.19 -45.50 5.39
C PRO A 666 -28.78 -44.21 5.98
N LYS A 667 -28.19 -43.08 5.60
CA LYS A 667 -28.70 -41.77 5.99
C LYS A 667 -29.81 -41.36 5.03
N ASN A 668 -31.00 -41.10 5.56
CA ASN A 668 -32.09 -40.51 4.79
C ASN A 668 -31.85 -38.99 4.66
N PHE A 669 -31.61 -38.50 3.45
CA PHE A 669 -31.42 -37.07 3.16
C PHE A 669 -32.72 -36.35 2.76
N GLY A 670 -33.87 -36.85 3.21
CA GLY A 670 -35.14 -36.15 3.14
C GLY A 670 -35.12 -34.83 3.93
N ILE A 671 -36.12 -33.98 3.71
CA ILE A 671 -36.27 -32.72 4.44
C ILE A 671 -36.47 -33.03 5.94
N GLY A 672 -35.68 -32.42 6.81
CA GLY A 672 -35.77 -32.62 8.27
C GLY A 672 -35.15 -33.91 8.82
N GLN A 673 -34.51 -34.72 7.96
CA GLN A 673 -33.87 -35.98 8.36
C GLN A 673 -32.36 -35.76 8.56
N ALA A 674 -31.48 -36.51 7.89
CA ALA A 674 -30.04 -36.34 8.00
C ALA A 674 -29.53 -35.06 7.31
N VAL A 675 -28.37 -34.55 7.77
CA VAL A 675 -27.66 -33.42 7.16
C VAL A 675 -27.40 -33.70 5.68
N GLN A 676 -27.78 -32.76 4.80
CA GLN A 676 -27.65 -32.90 3.35
C GLN A 676 -26.19 -33.13 2.93
N PRO A 677 -25.94 -34.02 1.93
CA PRO A 677 -24.60 -34.21 1.41
C PRO A 677 -24.16 -32.96 0.63
N LYS A 678 -22.84 -32.81 0.46
CA LYS A 678 -22.29 -31.76 -0.41
C LYS A 678 -22.78 -32.00 -1.85
N ARG A 679 -23.37 -30.98 -2.48
CA ARG A 679 -23.87 -31.00 -3.86
C ARG A 679 -23.16 -29.93 -4.70
N ASN A 680 -23.24 -30.03 -6.03
CA ASN A 680 -22.76 -28.96 -6.91
C ASN A 680 -23.66 -27.72 -6.77
N LEU A 681 -23.17 -26.72 -6.02
CA LEU A 681 -23.90 -25.48 -5.78
C LEU A 681 -23.55 -24.37 -6.78
N SER A 682 -22.77 -24.62 -7.85
CA SER A 682 -22.25 -23.59 -8.77
C SER A 682 -23.33 -22.68 -9.37
N ARG A 683 -24.55 -23.19 -9.56
CA ARG A 683 -25.71 -22.41 -10.03
C ARG A 683 -26.24 -21.42 -8.99
N PHE A 684 -26.10 -21.75 -7.71
CA PHE A 684 -26.62 -21.00 -6.56
C PHE A 684 -25.52 -20.18 -5.84
N VAL A 685 -24.26 -20.31 -6.27
CA VAL A 685 -23.14 -19.52 -5.76
C VAL A 685 -23.44 -18.02 -5.93
N LYS A 686 -23.18 -17.25 -4.87
CA LYS A 686 -23.09 -15.79 -4.96
C LYS A 686 -21.80 -15.42 -5.68
N TRP A 687 -21.87 -15.34 -7.01
CA TRP A 687 -20.73 -15.03 -7.86
C TRP A 687 -20.12 -13.65 -7.53
N PRO A 688 -18.79 -13.49 -7.65
CA PRO A 688 -18.13 -12.20 -7.56
C PRO A 688 -18.78 -11.18 -8.49
N GLU A 689 -18.73 -9.90 -8.11
CA GLU A 689 -19.43 -8.83 -8.81
C GLU A 689 -19.06 -8.74 -10.30
N TYR A 690 -17.77 -8.85 -10.65
CA TYR A 690 -17.33 -8.79 -12.04
C TYR A 690 -17.96 -9.90 -12.92
N VAL A 691 -18.10 -11.13 -12.38
CA VAL A 691 -18.76 -12.25 -13.08
C VAL A 691 -20.24 -11.96 -13.26
N ARG A 692 -20.91 -11.42 -12.24
CA ARG A 692 -22.32 -11.03 -12.31
C ARG A 692 -22.53 -9.96 -13.37
N LEU A 693 -21.71 -8.90 -13.38
CA LEU A 693 -21.81 -7.80 -14.34
C LEU A 693 -21.59 -8.27 -15.79
N GLN A 694 -20.58 -9.11 -16.04
CA GLN A 694 -20.33 -9.66 -17.38
C GLN A 694 -21.49 -10.54 -17.87
N ARG A 695 -22.02 -11.42 -17.02
CA ARG A 695 -23.19 -12.26 -17.34
C ARG A 695 -24.44 -11.40 -17.56
N GLN A 696 -24.68 -10.41 -16.71
CA GLN A 696 -25.80 -9.47 -16.84
C GLN A 696 -25.70 -8.66 -18.14
N LYS A 697 -24.51 -8.14 -18.50
CA LYS A 697 -24.27 -7.44 -19.79
C LYS A 697 -24.64 -8.33 -20.98
N LYS A 698 -24.21 -9.61 -20.97
CA LYS A 698 -24.56 -10.57 -22.03
C LYS A 698 -26.06 -10.86 -22.07
N ILE A 699 -26.70 -11.08 -20.92
CA ILE A 699 -28.14 -11.31 -20.84
C ILE A 699 -28.90 -10.08 -21.36
N LEU A 700 -28.50 -8.87 -20.96
CA LEU A 700 -29.10 -7.62 -21.42
C LEU A 700 -29.04 -7.51 -22.94
N SER A 701 -27.88 -7.79 -23.55
CA SER A 701 -27.71 -7.76 -25.02
C SER A 701 -28.60 -8.76 -25.77
N LEU A 702 -28.98 -9.87 -25.14
CA LEU A 702 -29.90 -10.86 -25.73
C LEU A 702 -31.36 -10.44 -25.56
N ARG A 703 -31.70 -9.72 -24.48
CA ARG A 703 -33.06 -9.34 -24.11
C ARG A 703 -33.53 -8.07 -24.81
N LEU A 704 -32.66 -7.07 -24.91
CA LEU A 704 -32.97 -5.82 -25.59
C LEU A 704 -33.07 -6.05 -27.10
N LYS A 705 -33.86 -5.21 -27.78
CA LYS A 705 -33.83 -5.13 -29.24
C LYS A 705 -32.54 -4.43 -29.64
N VAL A 706 -31.67 -5.15 -30.36
CA VAL A 706 -30.37 -4.66 -30.80
C VAL A 706 -30.51 -4.06 -32.21
N PRO A 707 -30.08 -2.81 -32.43
CA PRO A 707 -30.13 -2.19 -33.76
C PRO A 707 -29.42 -3.03 -34.83
N PRO A 708 -29.92 -3.06 -36.08
CA PRO A 708 -29.32 -3.86 -37.17
C PRO A 708 -27.83 -3.57 -37.41
N THR A 709 -27.42 -2.31 -37.24
CA THR A 709 -26.02 -1.86 -37.36
C THR A 709 -25.06 -2.53 -36.38
N ILE A 710 -25.56 -3.00 -35.22
CA ILE A 710 -24.78 -3.78 -34.25
C ILE A 710 -25.07 -5.28 -34.41
N ALA A 711 -26.31 -5.64 -34.71
CA ALA A 711 -26.73 -7.04 -34.85
C ALA A 711 -25.97 -7.77 -35.95
N GLN A 712 -25.57 -7.08 -37.03
CA GLN A 712 -24.75 -7.65 -38.11
C GLN A 712 -23.45 -8.32 -37.62
N PHE A 713 -22.85 -7.87 -36.51
CA PHE A 713 -21.64 -8.51 -35.94
C PHE A 713 -21.93 -9.88 -35.27
N SER A 714 -23.19 -10.24 -35.08
CA SER A 714 -23.57 -11.60 -34.65
C SER A 714 -23.53 -12.59 -35.82
N ASN A 715 -23.69 -12.10 -37.06
CA ASN A 715 -23.65 -12.88 -38.29
C ASN A 715 -22.21 -12.95 -38.78
N THR A 716 -21.48 -13.96 -38.31
CA THR A 716 -20.07 -14.16 -38.67
C THR A 716 -19.92 -15.25 -39.73
N LEU A 717 -18.80 -15.19 -40.46
CA LEU A 717 -18.38 -16.23 -41.40
C LEU A 717 -18.35 -17.61 -40.72
N ASP A 718 -18.78 -18.64 -41.44
CA ASP A 718 -18.78 -20.01 -40.94
C ASP A 718 -17.35 -20.52 -40.69
N LYS A 719 -17.23 -21.58 -39.89
CA LYS A 719 -15.92 -22.06 -39.43
C LYS A 719 -15.01 -22.51 -40.59
N ASN A 720 -15.57 -23.09 -41.64
CA ASN A 720 -14.81 -23.67 -42.75
C ASN A 720 -14.29 -22.58 -43.68
N THR A 721 -15.18 -21.68 -44.13
CA THR A 721 -14.78 -20.53 -44.95
C THR A 721 -13.85 -19.59 -44.17
N ALA A 722 -14.04 -19.43 -42.87
CA ALA A 722 -13.10 -18.69 -42.03
C ALA A 722 -11.72 -19.36 -41.99
N ALA A 723 -11.63 -20.68 -41.85
CA ALA A 723 -10.34 -21.37 -41.87
C ALA A 723 -9.59 -21.17 -43.20
N GLN A 724 -10.31 -21.20 -44.33
CA GLN A 724 -9.76 -20.87 -45.65
C GLN A 724 -9.25 -19.42 -45.72
N ALA A 725 -10.05 -18.45 -45.26
CA ALA A 725 -9.64 -17.06 -45.20
C ALA A 725 -8.38 -16.85 -44.34
N PHE A 726 -8.32 -17.45 -43.15
CA PHE A 726 -7.14 -17.37 -42.28
C PHE A 726 -5.93 -18.09 -42.88
N LYS A 727 -6.11 -19.20 -43.62
CA LYS A 727 -5.02 -19.89 -44.33
C LYS A 727 -4.41 -18.98 -45.41
N LEU A 728 -5.25 -18.31 -46.20
CA LEU A 728 -4.79 -17.34 -47.20
C LEU A 728 -4.09 -16.15 -46.54
N PHE A 729 -4.69 -15.52 -45.53
CA PHE A 729 -4.08 -14.38 -44.82
C PHE A 729 -2.77 -14.75 -44.11
N ASN A 730 -2.61 -16.00 -43.67
CA ASN A 730 -1.37 -16.50 -43.08
C ASN A 730 -0.20 -16.56 -44.08
N LYS A 731 -0.45 -16.71 -45.39
CA LYS A 731 0.60 -16.67 -46.42
C LYS A 731 1.20 -15.26 -46.57
N TYR A 732 0.40 -14.23 -46.30
CA TYR A 732 0.74 -12.82 -46.50
C TYR A 732 1.00 -12.08 -45.18
N ARG A 733 1.49 -12.76 -44.15
CA ARG A 733 1.74 -12.12 -42.85
C ARG A 733 2.80 -11.02 -42.98
N PRO A 734 2.61 -9.88 -42.33
CA PRO A 734 3.65 -8.86 -42.28
C PRO A 734 4.88 -9.41 -41.54
N GLU A 735 6.07 -8.99 -41.99
CA GLU A 735 7.33 -9.36 -41.35
C GLU A 735 7.33 -9.04 -39.85
N THR A 736 7.93 -9.93 -39.07
CA THR A 736 8.24 -9.67 -37.66
C THR A 736 9.37 -8.64 -37.54
N ALA A 737 9.56 -8.09 -36.34
CA ALA A 737 10.66 -7.15 -36.10
C ALA A 737 12.04 -7.79 -36.38
N ALA A 738 12.20 -9.08 -36.05
CA ALA A 738 13.41 -9.85 -36.34
C ALA A 738 13.64 -10.05 -37.85
N GLU A 739 12.63 -10.53 -38.59
CA GLU A 739 12.71 -10.70 -40.05
C GLU A 739 12.99 -9.36 -40.77
N LYS A 740 12.35 -8.29 -40.30
CA LYS A 740 12.60 -6.93 -40.81
C LYS A 740 14.05 -6.53 -40.60
N LYS A 741 14.62 -6.83 -39.44
CA LYS A 741 16.01 -6.52 -39.14
C LYS A 741 16.96 -7.30 -40.05
N GLU A 742 16.74 -8.59 -40.20
CA GLU A 742 17.53 -9.44 -41.09
C GLU A 742 17.46 -8.96 -42.55
N ARG A 743 16.27 -8.54 -43.01
CA ARG A 743 16.11 -7.94 -44.33
C ARG A 743 16.92 -6.65 -44.46
N LEU A 744 16.85 -5.75 -43.46
CA LEU A 744 17.58 -4.48 -43.48
C LEU A 744 19.10 -4.67 -43.41
N THR A 745 19.61 -5.65 -42.65
CA THR A 745 21.05 -5.94 -42.60
C THR A 745 21.55 -6.53 -43.93
N LYS A 746 20.79 -7.44 -44.56
CA LYS A 746 21.09 -7.96 -45.90
C LYS A 746 21.04 -6.87 -46.97
N GLU A 747 20.03 -6.01 -46.90
CA GLU A 747 19.87 -4.87 -47.81
C GLU A 747 21.03 -3.88 -47.65
N ALA A 748 21.41 -3.54 -46.42
CA ALA A 748 22.55 -2.66 -46.14
C ALA A 748 23.89 -3.25 -46.63
N ALA A 749 24.12 -4.56 -46.45
CA ALA A 749 25.30 -5.23 -46.97
C ALA A 749 25.36 -5.22 -48.50
N ALA A 750 24.24 -5.51 -49.17
CA ALA A 750 24.17 -5.51 -50.63
C ALA A 750 24.27 -4.09 -51.24
N ILE A 751 23.76 -3.07 -50.55
CA ILE A 751 23.95 -1.67 -50.94
C ILE A 751 25.42 -1.26 -50.78
N ALA A 752 26.12 -1.72 -49.73
CA ALA A 752 27.55 -1.50 -49.55
C ALA A 752 28.39 -2.15 -50.68
N GLU A 753 27.90 -3.26 -51.26
CA GLU A 753 28.47 -3.89 -52.46
C GLU A 753 28.10 -3.19 -53.79
N GLY A 754 27.37 -2.07 -53.75
CA GLY A 754 27.01 -1.28 -54.93
C GLY A 754 25.75 -1.74 -55.67
N LYS A 755 24.95 -2.67 -55.12
CA LYS A 755 23.66 -3.07 -55.69
C LYS A 755 22.55 -2.08 -55.30
N SER A 756 21.58 -1.86 -56.18
CA SER A 756 20.46 -0.97 -55.87
C SER A 756 19.45 -1.64 -54.93
N ALA A 757 18.85 -0.89 -54.01
CA ALA A 757 17.91 -1.40 -53.01
C ALA A 757 16.71 -2.17 -53.61
N LYS A 758 16.29 -1.79 -54.83
CA LYS A 758 15.17 -2.43 -55.54
C LYS A 758 15.52 -3.80 -56.11
N ASP A 759 16.79 -4.05 -56.43
CA ASP A 759 17.25 -5.32 -56.98
C ASP A 759 17.45 -6.37 -55.88
N VAL A 760 17.68 -5.93 -54.64
CA VAL A 760 17.96 -6.79 -53.48
C VAL A 760 16.67 -7.21 -52.76
N SER A 761 15.68 -6.31 -52.65
CA SER A 761 14.42 -6.63 -51.95
C SER A 761 13.20 -6.06 -52.69
N PRO A 762 12.46 -6.89 -53.45
CA PRO A 762 11.23 -6.43 -54.08
C PRO A 762 10.16 -6.10 -53.04
N LYS A 763 9.26 -5.16 -53.37
CA LYS A 763 8.18 -4.69 -52.48
C LYS A 763 7.36 -5.89 -51.96
N PRO A 764 7.32 -6.14 -50.64
CA PRO A 764 6.62 -7.29 -50.11
C PRO A 764 5.10 -7.08 -50.14
N VAL A 765 4.38 -8.10 -50.60
CA VAL A 765 2.92 -8.17 -50.56
C VAL A 765 2.52 -8.69 -49.18
N VAL A 766 1.87 -7.86 -48.38
CA VAL A 766 1.54 -8.17 -46.97
C VAL A 766 0.13 -7.72 -46.61
N VAL A 767 -0.46 -8.42 -45.64
CA VAL A 767 -1.72 -8.03 -45.00
C VAL A 767 -1.57 -6.64 -44.38
N LYS A 768 -2.47 -5.74 -44.75
CA LYS A 768 -2.59 -4.41 -44.18
C LYS A 768 -3.48 -4.45 -42.94
N TYR A 769 -3.08 -3.74 -41.91
CA TYR A 769 -3.76 -3.76 -40.61
C TYR A 769 -3.72 -2.39 -39.96
N GLY A 770 -4.52 -2.23 -38.90
CA GLY A 770 -4.77 -0.96 -38.24
C GLY A 770 -5.98 -0.25 -38.85
N LEU A 771 -6.89 0.20 -37.98
CA LEU A 771 -8.20 0.72 -38.38
C LEU A 771 -8.09 1.88 -39.39
N ASN A 772 -7.34 2.92 -39.04
CA ASN A 772 -7.21 4.14 -39.87
C ASN A 772 -6.58 3.83 -41.24
N HIS A 773 -5.58 2.95 -41.26
CA HIS A 773 -4.91 2.57 -42.50
C HIS A 773 -5.85 1.75 -43.40
N VAL A 774 -6.57 0.78 -42.85
CA VAL A 774 -7.52 -0.02 -43.64
C VAL A 774 -8.68 0.83 -44.15
N VAL A 775 -9.20 1.79 -43.35
CA VAL A 775 -10.23 2.74 -43.80
C VAL A 775 -9.76 3.51 -45.04
N SER A 776 -8.55 4.09 -45.00
CA SER A 776 -7.97 4.79 -46.15
C SER A 776 -7.82 3.89 -47.39
N LEU A 777 -7.49 2.60 -47.20
CA LEU A 777 -7.40 1.64 -48.32
C LEU A 777 -8.77 1.31 -48.92
N ILE A 778 -9.83 1.28 -48.11
CA ILE A 778 -11.20 1.07 -48.57
C ILE A 778 -11.69 2.31 -49.34
N GLU A 779 -11.47 3.51 -48.80
CA GLU A 779 -11.84 4.79 -49.44
C GLU A 779 -11.12 4.99 -50.78
N ASN A 780 -9.88 4.54 -50.88
CA ASN A 780 -9.10 4.57 -52.13
C ASN A 780 -9.36 3.37 -53.05
N LYS A 781 -10.30 2.47 -52.71
CA LYS A 781 -10.60 1.23 -53.45
C LYS A 781 -9.39 0.33 -53.74
N LYS A 782 -8.38 0.36 -52.84
CA LYS A 782 -7.15 -0.45 -52.95
C LYS A 782 -7.27 -1.81 -52.26
N ALA A 783 -8.23 -1.99 -51.36
CA ALA A 783 -8.46 -3.25 -50.68
C ALA A 783 -9.28 -4.22 -51.54
N LYS A 784 -8.81 -5.47 -51.72
CA LYS A 784 -9.52 -6.56 -52.40
C LYS A 784 -10.43 -7.35 -51.47
N LEU A 785 -10.02 -7.54 -50.22
CA LEU A 785 -10.82 -8.26 -49.20
C LEU A 785 -10.51 -7.72 -47.80
N VAL A 786 -11.56 -7.45 -47.01
CA VAL A 786 -11.45 -6.92 -45.64
C VAL A 786 -12.08 -7.89 -44.63
N LEU A 787 -11.32 -8.27 -43.60
CA LEU A 787 -11.81 -9.05 -42.46
C LEU A 787 -12.02 -8.14 -41.25
N ILE A 788 -13.20 -8.22 -40.64
CA ILE A 788 -13.60 -7.39 -39.48
C ILE A 788 -13.87 -8.31 -38.29
N ALA A 789 -13.32 -8.01 -37.11
CA ALA A 789 -13.61 -8.78 -35.90
C ALA A 789 -15.00 -8.49 -35.33
N ASN A 790 -15.64 -9.50 -34.75
CA ASN A 790 -16.97 -9.36 -34.16
C ASN A 790 -17.02 -8.91 -32.70
N ASP A 791 -15.91 -9.01 -31.96
CA ASP A 791 -15.80 -8.79 -30.51
C ASP A 791 -14.93 -7.55 -30.16
N VAL A 792 -15.00 -6.51 -31.00
CA VAL A 792 -14.35 -5.23 -30.77
C VAL A 792 -15.12 -4.43 -29.70
N ASP A 793 -14.37 -3.90 -28.73
CA ASP A 793 -14.89 -3.06 -27.64
C ASP A 793 -13.89 -1.92 -27.47
N PRO A 794 -14.24 -0.65 -27.77
CA PRO A 794 -15.58 -0.14 -28.15
C PRO A 794 -16.03 -0.52 -29.58
N ILE A 795 -17.32 -0.82 -29.76
CA ILE A 795 -17.90 -1.32 -31.03
C ILE A 795 -18.01 -0.24 -32.11
N GLU A 796 -18.05 1.03 -31.68
CA GLU A 796 -18.11 2.24 -32.50
C GLU A 796 -16.94 2.32 -33.49
N LEU A 797 -15.81 1.69 -33.16
CA LEU A 797 -14.62 1.62 -34.02
C LEU A 797 -14.85 0.85 -35.32
N VAL A 798 -15.76 -0.13 -35.34
CA VAL A 798 -15.96 -1.00 -36.52
C VAL A 798 -17.37 -0.94 -37.08
N VAL A 799 -18.32 -0.33 -36.37
CA VAL A 799 -19.74 -0.30 -36.75
C VAL A 799 -20.00 0.27 -38.15
N PHE A 800 -19.18 1.24 -38.58
CA PHE A 800 -19.31 1.90 -39.88
C PHE A 800 -18.64 1.15 -41.03
N LEU A 801 -17.75 0.19 -40.74
CA LEU A 801 -16.92 -0.46 -41.76
C LEU A 801 -17.73 -1.29 -42.77
N PRO A 802 -18.72 -2.12 -42.37
CA PRO A 802 -19.55 -2.84 -43.35
C PRO A 802 -20.25 -1.91 -44.35
N ALA A 803 -20.75 -0.77 -43.87
CA ALA A 803 -21.40 0.25 -44.71
C ALA A 803 -20.40 0.92 -45.66
N LEU A 804 -19.20 1.24 -45.16
CA LEU A 804 -18.11 1.80 -45.96
C LEU A 804 -17.67 0.82 -47.05
N CYS A 805 -17.41 -0.43 -46.71
CA CYS A 805 -17.03 -1.48 -47.66
C CYS A 805 -18.11 -1.66 -48.76
N LYS A 806 -19.40 -1.73 -48.37
CA LYS A 806 -20.50 -1.82 -49.33
C LYS A 806 -20.57 -0.61 -50.27
N LYS A 807 -20.43 0.61 -49.74
CA LYS A 807 -20.46 1.86 -50.52
C LYS A 807 -19.30 1.93 -51.51
N MET A 808 -18.11 1.49 -51.09
CA MET A 808 -16.91 1.52 -51.92
C MET A 808 -16.78 0.33 -52.87
N GLY A 809 -17.67 -0.68 -52.76
CA GLY A 809 -17.65 -1.89 -53.58
C GLY A 809 -16.57 -2.89 -53.19
N VAL A 810 -16.10 -2.86 -51.93
CA VAL A 810 -15.03 -3.73 -51.42
C VAL A 810 -15.62 -4.93 -50.66
N PRO A 811 -15.27 -6.18 -51.05
CA PRO A 811 -15.63 -7.39 -50.31
C PRO A 811 -15.21 -7.35 -48.83
N TYR A 812 -16.14 -7.68 -47.94
CA TYR A 812 -15.85 -7.76 -46.50
C TYR A 812 -16.49 -9.00 -45.85
N ALA A 813 -15.85 -9.50 -44.80
CA ALA A 813 -16.39 -10.57 -43.96
C ALA A 813 -16.19 -10.26 -42.48
N ILE A 814 -17.18 -10.64 -41.67
CA ILE A 814 -17.09 -10.54 -40.20
C ILE A 814 -16.63 -11.89 -39.65
N VAL A 815 -15.54 -11.90 -38.88
CA VAL A 815 -14.92 -13.12 -38.32
C VAL A 815 -14.96 -13.14 -36.80
N LYS A 816 -14.97 -14.36 -36.22
CA LYS A 816 -14.97 -14.55 -34.77
C LYS A 816 -13.58 -14.34 -34.17
N GLY A 817 -13.46 -13.37 -33.27
CA GLY A 817 -12.30 -13.15 -32.40
C GLY A 817 -11.23 -12.21 -32.97
N LYS A 818 -11.14 -11.00 -32.40
CA LYS A 818 -10.08 -10.01 -32.67
C LYS A 818 -8.69 -10.49 -32.27
N ALA A 819 -8.61 -11.40 -31.31
CA ALA A 819 -7.35 -12.06 -30.94
C ALA A 819 -6.83 -12.92 -32.11
N ARG A 820 -7.72 -13.61 -32.84
CA ARG A 820 -7.35 -14.41 -34.03
C ARG A 820 -6.88 -13.53 -35.18
N LEU A 821 -7.49 -12.36 -35.38
CA LEU A 821 -6.93 -11.38 -36.34
C LEU A 821 -5.61 -10.80 -35.86
N GLY A 822 -5.43 -10.64 -34.55
CA GLY A 822 -4.17 -10.19 -33.94
C GLY A 822 -3.01 -11.12 -34.25
N THR A 823 -3.22 -12.45 -34.18
CA THR A 823 -2.16 -13.43 -34.46
C THR A 823 -1.65 -13.31 -35.90
N LEU A 824 -2.50 -13.00 -36.88
CA LEU A 824 -2.08 -12.76 -38.28
C LEU A 824 -1.00 -11.67 -38.37
N VAL A 825 -1.13 -10.61 -37.58
CA VAL A 825 -0.32 -9.38 -37.69
C VAL A 825 0.68 -9.21 -36.54
N HIS A 826 0.94 -10.26 -35.78
CA HIS A 826 1.86 -10.26 -34.62
C HIS A 826 1.46 -9.25 -33.53
N LYS A 827 0.15 -9.05 -33.30
CA LYS A 827 -0.39 -8.21 -32.22
C LYS A 827 -1.34 -9.00 -31.33
N LYS A 828 -1.55 -8.53 -30.10
CA LYS A 828 -2.48 -9.17 -29.14
C LYS A 828 -3.91 -9.23 -29.69
N ASN A 829 -4.36 -8.14 -30.31
CA ASN A 829 -5.67 -8.00 -30.94
C ASN A 829 -5.52 -7.17 -32.22
N SER A 830 -6.31 -7.48 -33.25
CA SER A 830 -6.54 -6.59 -34.38
C SER A 830 -8.05 -6.49 -34.66
N ALA A 831 -8.54 -5.27 -34.86
CA ALA A 831 -9.95 -5.04 -35.17
C ALA A 831 -10.28 -5.38 -36.64
N VAL A 832 -9.32 -5.13 -37.54
CA VAL A 832 -9.49 -5.25 -38.99
C VAL A 832 -8.18 -5.70 -39.64
N ALA A 833 -8.26 -6.53 -40.67
CA ALA A 833 -7.16 -6.90 -41.54
C ALA A 833 -7.62 -6.87 -43.00
N ALA A 834 -6.79 -6.43 -43.93
CA ALA A 834 -7.13 -6.31 -45.34
C ALA A 834 -6.02 -6.82 -46.26
N LEU A 835 -6.40 -7.43 -47.39
CA LEU A 835 -5.51 -7.74 -48.51
C LEU A 835 -5.70 -6.69 -49.60
N THR A 836 -4.61 -6.11 -50.10
CA THR A 836 -4.62 -5.17 -51.24
C THR A 836 -4.18 -5.84 -52.53
N GLU A 837 -3.15 -6.67 -52.44
CA GLU A 837 -2.53 -7.41 -53.54
C GLU A 837 -2.29 -8.84 -53.03
N VAL A 838 -2.27 -9.82 -53.94
CA VAL A 838 -1.83 -11.21 -53.69
C VAL A 838 -0.93 -11.64 -54.85
N ASN A 839 -0.10 -12.65 -54.64
CA ASN A 839 0.72 -13.25 -55.68
C ASN A 839 -0.17 -13.94 -56.72
N ALA A 840 0.29 -14.01 -57.97
CA ALA A 840 -0.48 -14.58 -59.08
C ALA A 840 -0.96 -16.03 -58.81
N ALA A 841 -0.18 -16.82 -58.05
CA ALA A 841 -0.54 -18.19 -57.66
C ALA A 841 -1.78 -18.29 -56.75
N ASP A 842 -2.06 -17.24 -55.96
CA ASP A 842 -3.15 -17.25 -54.97
C ASP A 842 -4.39 -16.44 -55.43
N GLU A 843 -4.35 -15.79 -56.60
CA GLU A 843 -5.46 -14.96 -57.09
C GLU A 843 -6.74 -15.79 -57.35
N ALA A 844 -6.58 -17.05 -57.79
CA ALA A 844 -7.70 -17.98 -57.94
C ALA A 844 -8.33 -18.38 -56.59
N GLU A 845 -7.51 -18.62 -55.56
CA GLU A 845 -7.96 -18.92 -54.19
C GLU A 845 -8.70 -17.71 -53.59
N LEU A 846 -8.16 -16.50 -53.79
CA LEU A 846 -8.78 -15.25 -53.35
C LEU A 846 -10.12 -15.01 -54.05
N SER A 847 -10.20 -15.21 -55.37
CA SER A 847 -11.42 -14.98 -56.16
C SER A 847 -12.57 -15.90 -55.72
N LYS A 848 -12.27 -17.18 -55.45
CA LYS A 848 -13.23 -18.14 -54.91
C LYS A 848 -13.71 -17.77 -53.50
N LEU A 849 -12.80 -17.27 -52.66
CA LEU A 849 -13.13 -16.82 -51.32
C LEU A 849 -14.01 -15.57 -51.36
N VAL A 850 -13.68 -14.62 -52.23
CA VAL A 850 -14.45 -13.37 -52.43
C VAL A 850 -15.86 -13.66 -52.93
N SER A 851 -16.05 -14.58 -53.89
CA SER A 851 -17.40 -14.93 -54.37
C SER A 851 -18.26 -15.51 -53.24
N THR A 852 -17.70 -16.41 -52.43
CA THR A 852 -18.38 -17.00 -51.26
C THR A 852 -18.71 -15.94 -50.19
N ILE A 853 -17.80 -15.00 -49.95
CA ILE A 853 -17.98 -13.91 -48.98
C ILE A 853 -19.04 -12.91 -49.44
N ASN A 854 -19.05 -12.56 -50.72
CA ASN A 854 -20.02 -11.61 -51.28
C ASN A 854 -21.45 -12.12 -51.15
N ALA A 855 -21.68 -13.41 -51.43
CA ALA A 855 -22.98 -14.05 -51.25
C ALA A 855 -23.48 -14.03 -49.79
N ASN A 856 -22.55 -14.02 -48.83
CA ASN A 856 -22.89 -14.03 -47.40
C ASN A 856 -23.08 -12.63 -46.79
N PHE A 857 -22.35 -11.63 -47.28
CA PHE A 857 -22.31 -10.30 -46.65
C PHE A 857 -22.78 -9.16 -47.55
N ILE A 858 -22.27 -9.06 -48.78
CA ILE A 858 -22.57 -7.93 -49.67
C ILE A 858 -23.96 -8.05 -50.30
N GLU A 859 -24.33 -9.23 -50.76
CA GLU A 859 -25.64 -9.48 -51.37
C GLU A 859 -26.74 -9.41 -50.30
N LYS A 860 -26.48 -9.94 -49.10
CA LYS A 860 -27.40 -9.91 -47.94
C LYS A 860 -27.32 -8.62 -47.11
N TYR A 861 -26.64 -7.57 -47.60
CA TYR A 861 -26.43 -6.35 -46.83
C TYR A 861 -27.75 -5.64 -46.49
N GLU A 862 -28.68 -5.53 -47.45
CA GLU A 862 -29.97 -4.88 -47.23
C GLU A 862 -30.85 -5.64 -46.25
N ASP A 863 -30.81 -6.98 -46.28
CA ASP A 863 -31.52 -7.83 -45.31
C ASP A 863 -30.94 -7.64 -43.90
N ASN A 864 -29.61 -7.70 -43.77
CA ASN A 864 -28.92 -7.47 -42.51
C ASN A 864 -29.17 -6.07 -41.94
N ARG A 865 -29.29 -5.06 -42.82
CA ARG A 865 -29.58 -3.66 -42.42
C ARG A 865 -31.00 -3.49 -41.87
N ARG A 866 -31.94 -4.35 -42.23
CA ARG A 866 -33.33 -4.35 -41.73
C ARG A 866 -33.53 -5.30 -40.55
N HIS A 867 -32.66 -6.28 -40.38
CA HIS A 867 -32.78 -7.31 -39.36
C HIS A 867 -32.37 -6.82 -37.96
N TRP A 868 -33.35 -6.65 -37.08
CA TRP A 868 -33.12 -6.35 -35.67
C TRP A 868 -32.70 -7.60 -34.90
N GLY A 869 -31.64 -7.47 -34.09
CA GLY A 869 -31.17 -8.54 -33.22
C GLY A 869 -31.83 -8.52 -31.84
N GLY A 870 -31.53 -9.55 -31.03
CA GLY A 870 -31.96 -9.62 -29.63
C GLY A 870 -33.46 -9.94 -29.48
N GLY A 871 -34.09 -9.46 -28.41
CA GLY A 871 -35.48 -9.82 -28.07
C GLY A 871 -35.70 -11.30 -27.68
N ILE A 872 -34.62 -12.04 -27.44
CA ILE A 872 -34.67 -13.45 -27.07
C ILE A 872 -35.05 -13.52 -25.60
N MET A 873 -36.10 -14.27 -25.25
CA MET A 873 -36.53 -14.46 -23.86
C MET A 873 -35.74 -15.56 -23.15
N GLY A 874 -35.80 -15.60 -21.82
CA GLY A 874 -35.10 -16.62 -21.04
C GLY A 874 -35.77 -17.99 -21.12
N SER A 875 -35.01 -19.07 -20.93
CA SER A 875 -35.56 -20.44 -20.97
C SER A 875 -36.78 -20.60 -20.07
N LYS A 876 -36.72 -20.17 -18.80
CA LYS A 876 -37.87 -20.20 -17.88
C LYS A 876 -39.10 -19.45 -18.39
N ALA A 877 -38.92 -18.35 -19.11
CA ALA A 877 -40.01 -17.57 -19.67
C ALA A 877 -40.61 -18.26 -20.91
N ASN A 878 -39.76 -18.81 -21.78
CA ASN A 878 -40.18 -19.63 -22.92
C ASN A 878 -40.94 -20.87 -22.45
N ASP A 879 -40.43 -21.58 -21.45
CA ASP A 879 -41.08 -22.75 -20.86
C ASP A 879 -42.47 -22.38 -20.30
N LYS A 880 -42.59 -21.21 -19.67
CA LYS A 880 -43.88 -20.70 -19.15
C LYS A 880 -44.86 -20.40 -20.29
N ILE A 881 -44.40 -19.78 -21.38
CA ILE A 881 -45.22 -19.49 -22.55
C ILE A 881 -45.63 -20.78 -23.24
N ALA A 882 -44.71 -21.72 -23.43
CA ALA A 882 -44.96 -23.03 -24.02
C ALA A 882 -45.97 -23.84 -23.20
N LYS A 883 -45.87 -23.82 -21.86
CA LYS A 883 -46.87 -24.45 -20.98
C LYS A 883 -48.25 -23.80 -21.11
N ARG A 884 -48.31 -22.47 -21.25
CA ARG A 884 -49.58 -21.75 -21.46
C ARG A 884 -50.20 -22.06 -22.81
N ALA A 885 -49.42 -22.06 -23.89
CA ALA A 885 -49.86 -22.49 -25.21
C ALA A 885 -50.32 -23.96 -25.20
N LYS A 886 -49.53 -24.81 -24.54
CA LYS A 886 -49.86 -26.10 -23.94
C LYS A 886 -51.33 -26.25 -23.55
N ALA A 887 -51.64 -25.57 -22.44
CA ALA A 887 -52.93 -25.62 -21.79
C ALA A 887 -54.04 -25.03 -22.66
N ALA A 888 -53.78 -23.93 -23.38
CA ALA A 888 -54.75 -23.33 -24.28
C ALA A 888 -55.14 -24.25 -25.45
N GLN A 889 -54.17 -24.96 -26.04
CA GLN A 889 -54.40 -25.97 -27.08
C GLN A 889 -55.11 -27.22 -26.56
N THR A 890 -55.04 -27.50 -25.26
CA THR A 890 -55.75 -28.62 -24.64
C THR A 890 -57.17 -28.23 -24.23
N ALA A 891 -57.45 -26.93 -24.10
CA ALA A 891 -58.74 -26.37 -23.70
C ALA A 891 -59.62 -25.94 -24.89
N ALA A 892 -59.03 -25.74 -26.08
CA ALA A 892 -59.70 -25.59 -27.36
C ALA A 892 -59.79 -26.96 -28.04
#